data_AF-A0A8S1F344-F1
#
_entry.id   AF-A0A8S1F344-F1
#
_cell.length_a   1.000
_cell.length_b   1.000
_cell.length_c   1.000
_cell.angle_alpha   90.00
_cell.angle_beta   90.00
_cell.angle_gamma   90.00
#
_symmetry.space_group_name_H-M   'P 1'
#
loop_
_entity.id
_entity.type
_entity.pdbx_description
1 polymer ?
#
loop_
_entity_poly.entity_id
_entity_poly.type
_entity_poly.pdbx_seq_one_letter_code
_entity_poly.pdbx_strand_id
1 'polypeptide(L)'
;MTNGSVECEVATSSSATTSSDAAATTSPPDYATASTTTLRSTPTQMSAAITVDLVIAAQREANFLRMIDRKAPLLYEADVVNQAIRRYETYWLPMQAAHPDLNVIPPLDVHWIWHTHMLSPIHYQEDCEKLCGKIVDHKLLSSDEIQKRYESSVRAWDSFCSPEPYDFLASSTPANAYKSKCDYDIAAAVQRQRNFNYQVSLPHYTSAKFLSDAVKRYIQFLLLKQTYSDQFLTPCYDFDIIWHTHQVHPSSYLRDCTAIFGALLKHDDTVNDRTKGSKLLKGEALTKKLWTSHFDEPFWRRGCMFRGHNAPAFLGFENQDLSNIAYGDIHVPSIALKDIPVQREQLRLKLTYGNKKVTTFNADLSQKQVTKSGFSLVWQPTEASSSASIVKFPFERRAAKDLTVELEIFDKVFLQRKDLIKLVGKATLDQLLPPTNSKTAHTVAEIRLKAKEGDLAAKVNVTTSVTLNRELQLVAGDFVERQLHADSHLTYLCQCASLNRGSLTPTSTVHMATHSVLDTRDGTKYTVQVVHSAPLLLSMILVYGREQRLLAMAHLIGADSLPSREQLDNNLQFLPHLSNADERAFVIVNKDGDYAIIKGRWTGFSRKQSATKGQKAKPGNAGRLLIDAFNLLKNTVQKLEVPSPDSSTLFVIGDAQVRLPGKRIECRSTNTAEQIASVFCVSTLFVLCNPDKVRSRNDNTSVGHQAHKWPLTLACGYGRQLPSNRALVGGEGDAGATGCEIAPLLMCGVGCDGAACGACGACGGCGGCGGCGGCGGCG
;
A
#
# COMPACT_ATOMS: atom_id res chain seq x y z
N MET A 1 -1.67 -64.82 4.47
CA MET A 1 -2.64 -65.61 5.24
C MET A 1 -2.79 -64.93 6.59
N THR A 2 -3.78 -64.03 6.66
CA THR A 2 -4.99 -64.09 7.55
C THR A 2 -4.69 -63.51 8.93
N ASN A 3 -5.10 -62.26 9.18
CA ASN A 3 -6.42 -61.80 9.68
C ASN A 3 -6.51 -61.96 11.22
N GLY A 4 -7.05 -61.03 12.01
CA GLY A 4 -7.82 -59.86 11.64
C GLY A 4 -8.06 -58.92 12.83
N SER A 5 -8.43 -57.71 12.46
CA SER A 5 -8.92 -56.61 13.27
C SER A 5 -10.39 -56.84 13.62
N VAL A 6 -10.81 -56.42 14.81
CA VAL A 6 -12.20 -56.49 15.28
C VAL A 6 -12.94 -55.19 14.92
N GLU A 7 -14.01 -55.32 14.14
CA GLU A 7 -15.03 -54.30 13.88
C GLU A 7 -16.12 -54.35 14.97
N CYS A 8 -16.77 -53.22 15.22
CA CYS A 8 -18.12 -53.18 15.79
C CYS A 8 -18.96 -52.14 15.05
N GLU A 9 -20.00 -52.65 14.41
CA GLU A 9 -21.05 -51.95 13.68
C GLU A 9 -22.12 -51.32 14.57
N VAL A 10 -22.83 -50.41 13.91
CA VAL A 10 -24.02 -49.63 14.29
C VAL A 10 -25.28 -50.51 14.40
N ALA A 11 -26.21 -50.21 15.33
CA ALA A 11 -27.67 -50.22 15.09
C ALA A 11 -28.55 -49.79 16.31
N THR A 12 -29.30 -48.69 16.11
CA THR A 12 -30.76 -48.46 16.36
C THR A 12 -31.48 -48.76 17.69
N SER A 13 -32.27 -47.78 18.20
CA SER A 13 -33.75 -47.86 18.44
C SER A 13 -34.30 -46.57 19.13
N SER A 14 -35.23 -45.83 18.52
CA SER A 14 -36.71 -45.69 18.79
C SER A 14 -37.07 -44.77 19.98
N SER A 15 -38.11 -43.91 20.00
CA SER A 15 -39.15 -43.48 19.05
C SER A 15 -40.01 -42.34 19.65
N ALA A 16 -40.45 -41.41 18.80
CA ALA A 16 -41.73 -40.69 18.73
C ALA A 16 -42.29 -39.86 19.92
N THR A 17 -42.47 -38.55 19.67
CA THR A 17 -43.81 -37.92 19.69
C THR A 17 -43.81 -36.67 18.79
N THR A 18 -44.62 -36.68 17.74
CA THR A 18 -44.83 -35.58 16.80
C THR A 18 -46.17 -34.91 17.07
N SER A 19 -46.17 -33.59 17.25
CA SER A 19 -47.35 -32.73 17.04
C SER A 19 -46.98 -31.62 16.07
N SER A 20 -47.80 -31.52 15.04
CA SER A 20 -47.75 -30.65 13.87
C SER A 20 -47.72 -29.16 14.17
N ASP A 21 -46.88 -28.41 13.46
CA ASP A 21 -47.19 -27.04 13.05
C ASP A 21 -46.58 -26.72 11.68
N ALA A 22 -47.33 -25.94 10.91
CA ALA A 22 -47.32 -25.86 9.46
C ALA A 22 -46.01 -25.31 8.84
N ALA A 23 -45.51 -26.01 7.83
CA ALA A 23 -44.44 -25.54 6.96
C ALA A 23 -44.96 -24.46 6.01
N ALA A 24 -44.64 -23.19 6.30
CA ALA A 24 -44.74 -22.11 5.33
C ALA A 24 -43.58 -22.25 4.32
N THR A 25 -43.92 -22.72 3.12
CA THR A 25 -43.04 -22.70 1.95
C THR A 25 -42.96 -21.26 1.43
N THR A 26 -41.96 -20.50 1.87
CA THR A 26 -41.63 -19.22 1.23
C THR A 26 -40.81 -19.50 -0.03
N SER A 27 -41.43 -19.33 -1.19
CA SER A 27 -40.75 -19.19 -2.47
C SER A 27 -39.72 -18.04 -2.41
N PRO A 28 -38.61 -18.12 -3.18
CA PRO A 28 -37.72 -16.98 -3.33
C PRO A 28 -38.49 -15.80 -3.96
N PRO A 29 -38.25 -14.54 -3.53
CA PRO A 29 -38.98 -13.41 -4.06
C PRO A 29 -38.73 -13.27 -5.58
N ASP A 30 -39.81 -13.04 -6.34
CA ASP A 30 -39.74 -12.79 -7.78
C ASP A 30 -39.00 -11.46 -8.04
N TYR A 31 -37.76 -11.55 -8.53
CA TYR A 31 -36.87 -10.40 -8.80
C TYR A 31 -37.18 -9.62 -10.11
N ALA A 32 -38.35 -9.84 -10.71
CA ALA A 32 -38.72 -9.30 -12.02
C ALA A 32 -39.34 -7.89 -11.98
N THR A 33 -39.77 -7.36 -10.84
CA THR A 33 -40.53 -6.11 -10.74
C THR A 33 -39.72 -4.83 -10.50
N ALA A 34 -38.40 -4.91 -10.30
CA ALA A 34 -37.56 -3.76 -9.88
C ALA A 34 -37.43 -2.61 -10.92
N SER A 35 -37.98 -2.75 -12.13
CA SER A 35 -37.85 -1.77 -13.22
C SER A 35 -38.89 -0.63 -13.21
N THR A 36 -39.72 -0.50 -12.17
CA THR A 36 -40.88 0.43 -12.17
C THR A 36 -41.01 1.39 -10.98
N THR A 37 -40.15 1.30 -9.96
CA THR A 37 -40.25 2.16 -8.77
C THR A 37 -39.52 3.48 -8.98
N THR A 38 -40.19 4.63 -8.94
CA THR A 38 -39.55 5.96 -8.99
C THR A 38 -38.77 6.25 -7.70
N LEU A 39 -37.63 6.96 -7.80
CA LEU A 39 -36.88 7.43 -6.63
C LEU A 39 -37.75 8.33 -5.74
N ARG A 40 -37.65 8.16 -4.42
CA ARG A 40 -38.47 8.91 -3.45
C ARG A 40 -38.07 10.38 -3.28
N SER A 41 -36.84 10.73 -3.63
CA SER A 41 -36.30 12.10 -3.52
C SER A 41 -35.45 12.43 -4.74
N THR A 42 -35.04 13.69 -4.83
CA THR A 42 -34.09 14.19 -5.83
C THR A 42 -32.68 14.32 -5.24
N PRO A 43 -31.63 14.35 -6.07
CA PRO A 43 -30.26 14.63 -5.61
C PRO A 43 -30.17 15.94 -4.82
N THR A 44 -30.87 17.01 -5.24
CA THR A 44 -30.86 18.30 -4.54
C THR A 44 -31.45 18.21 -3.13
N GLN A 45 -32.58 17.50 -2.97
CA GLN A 45 -33.18 17.28 -1.65
C GLN A 45 -32.26 16.46 -0.75
N MET A 46 -31.63 15.42 -1.29
CA MET A 46 -30.68 14.58 -0.57
C MET A 46 -29.44 15.38 -0.13
N SER A 47 -28.87 16.19 -1.02
CA SER A 47 -27.72 17.06 -0.69
C SER A 47 -28.06 18.08 0.38
N ALA A 48 -29.26 18.66 0.35
CA ALA A 48 -29.69 19.64 1.35
C ALA A 48 -29.84 19.05 2.76
N ALA A 49 -30.03 17.74 2.89
CA ALA A 49 -30.09 17.05 4.17
C ALA A 49 -28.71 16.79 4.79
N ILE A 50 -27.65 16.75 3.99
CA ILE A 50 -26.28 16.49 4.46
C ILE A 50 -25.65 17.80 4.94
N THR A 51 -25.22 17.84 6.19
CA THR A 51 -24.64 19.07 6.77
C THR A 51 -23.10 19.10 6.80
N VAL A 52 -22.46 17.96 6.56
CA VAL A 52 -21.00 17.84 6.60
C VAL A 52 -20.44 18.20 5.23
N ASP A 53 -19.37 19.01 5.20
CA ASP A 53 -18.56 19.13 3.98
C ASP A 53 -17.79 17.82 3.76
N LEU A 54 -18.44 16.91 3.04
CA LEU A 54 -17.94 15.55 2.81
C LEU A 54 -16.65 15.53 1.97
N VAL A 55 -16.37 16.56 1.16
CA VAL A 55 -15.12 16.60 0.37
C VAL A 55 -13.94 16.87 1.29
N ILE A 56 -14.03 17.91 2.13
CA ILE A 56 -12.97 18.24 3.08
C ILE A 56 -12.85 17.14 4.14
N ALA A 57 -13.98 16.62 4.63
CA ALA A 57 -13.99 15.55 5.62
C ALA A 57 -13.35 14.26 5.07
N ALA A 58 -13.67 13.86 3.83
CA ALA A 58 -13.09 12.66 3.22
C ALA A 58 -11.60 12.82 2.93
N GLN A 59 -11.16 14.05 2.63
CA GLN A 59 -9.75 14.36 2.51
C GLN A 59 -9.00 14.13 3.83
N ARG A 60 -9.63 14.45 4.97
CA ARG A 60 -9.07 14.19 6.30
C ARG A 60 -9.12 12.71 6.65
N GLU A 61 -10.21 12.01 6.32
CA GLU A 61 -10.37 10.56 6.44
C GLU A 61 -9.23 9.82 5.71
N ALA A 62 -9.05 10.06 4.41
CA ALA A 62 -8.00 9.43 3.62
C ALA A 62 -6.59 9.69 4.19
N ASN A 63 -6.35 10.89 4.74
CA ASN A 63 -5.07 11.23 5.38
C ASN A 63 -4.88 10.52 6.74
N PHE A 64 -5.94 10.39 7.54
CA PHE A 64 -5.94 9.65 8.81
C PHE A 64 -5.65 8.17 8.57
N LEU A 65 -6.39 7.52 7.66
CA LEU A 65 -6.18 6.10 7.33
C LEU A 65 -4.76 5.85 6.79
N ARG A 66 -4.25 6.74 5.92
CA ARG A 66 -2.86 6.67 5.42
C ARG A 66 -1.83 6.79 6.54
N MET A 67 -2.10 7.59 7.58
CA MET A 67 -1.21 7.71 8.75
C MET A 67 -1.19 6.40 9.55
N ILE A 68 -2.35 5.77 9.78
CA ILE A 68 -2.45 4.48 10.48
C ILE A 68 -1.64 3.42 9.73
N ASP A 69 -1.90 3.22 8.44
CA ASP A 69 -1.27 2.18 7.62
C ASP A 69 0.26 2.34 7.53
N ARG A 70 0.73 3.57 7.25
CA ARG A 70 2.14 3.81 6.87
C ARG A 70 3.04 4.20 8.03
N LYS A 71 2.50 4.85 9.07
CA LYS A 71 3.31 5.40 10.16
C LYS A 71 3.12 4.67 11.48
N ALA A 72 2.01 3.96 11.65
CA ALA A 72 1.70 3.27 12.90
C ALA A 72 1.15 1.84 12.68
N PRO A 73 1.83 0.97 11.90
CA PRO A 73 1.34 -0.39 11.63
C PRO A 73 1.21 -1.25 12.89
N LEU A 74 1.88 -0.86 13.99
CA LEU A 74 1.72 -1.50 15.30
C LEU A 74 0.29 -1.39 15.86
N LEU A 75 -0.53 -0.47 15.36
CA LEU A 75 -1.92 -0.27 15.78
C LEU A 75 -2.85 -1.40 15.28
N TYR A 76 -2.31 -2.35 14.52
CA TYR A 76 -3.00 -3.59 14.15
C TYR A 76 -2.58 -4.80 15.00
N GLU A 77 -1.58 -4.67 15.87
CA GLU A 77 -1.09 -5.76 16.72
C GLU A 77 -2.05 -5.98 17.88
N ALA A 78 -2.38 -7.24 18.18
CA ALA A 78 -3.43 -7.60 19.12
C ALA A 78 -3.24 -6.96 20.51
N ASP A 79 -2.02 -6.99 21.05
CA ASP A 79 -1.72 -6.42 22.37
C ASP A 79 -1.93 -4.89 22.40
N VAL A 80 -1.55 -4.20 21.32
CA VAL A 80 -1.72 -2.74 21.20
C VAL A 80 -3.21 -2.40 21.06
N VAL A 81 -3.95 -3.14 20.23
CA VAL A 81 -5.38 -2.96 20.03
C VAL A 81 -6.15 -3.15 21.34
N ASN A 82 -5.86 -4.23 22.08
CA ASN A 82 -6.53 -4.51 23.36
C ASN A 82 -6.22 -3.43 24.40
N GLN A 83 -4.99 -2.93 24.45
CA GLN A 83 -4.63 -1.84 25.34
C GLN A 83 -5.30 -0.52 24.94
N ALA A 84 -5.41 -0.24 23.65
CA ALA A 84 -6.08 0.93 23.13
C ALA A 84 -7.59 0.89 23.44
N ILE A 85 -8.25 -0.28 23.34
CA ILE A 85 -9.65 -0.48 23.74
C ILE A 85 -9.84 -0.17 25.22
N ARG A 86 -8.97 -0.67 26.11
CA ARG A 86 -8.99 -0.32 27.53
C ARG A 86 -8.90 1.19 27.72
N ARG A 87 -7.94 1.84 27.08
CA ARG A 87 -7.70 3.29 27.23
C ARG A 87 -8.87 4.11 26.71
N TYR A 88 -9.45 3.69 25.60
CA TYR A 88 -10.63 4.28 24.98
C TYR A 88 -11.86 4.20 25.89
N GLU A 89 -12.19 3.01 26.39
CA GLU A 89 -13.40 2.79 27.21
C GLU A 89 -13.28 3.33 28.65
N THR A 90 -12.07 3.32 29.21
CA THR A 90 -11.86 3.69 30.63
C THR A 90 -11.62 5.18 30.81
N TYR A 91 -10.96 5.83 29.86
CA TYR A 91 -10.52 7.21 30.01
C TYR A 91 -11.14 8.14 28.97
N TRP A 92 -10.98 7.82 27.69
CA TRP A 92 -11.34 8.76 26.63
C TRP A 92 -12.85 9.01 26.53
N LEU A 93 -13.66 7.95 26.41
CA LEU A 93 -15.11 8.09 26.29
C LEU A 93 -15.73 8.84 27.49
N PRO A 94 -15.46 8.45 28.77
CA PRO A 94 -16.01 9.17 29.91
C PRO A 94 -15.56 10.64 29.99
N MET A 95 -14.28 10.92 29.70
CA MET A 95 -13.75 12.29 29.74
C MET A 95 -14.42 13.16 28.67
N GLN A 96 -14.49 12.69 27.43
CA GLN A 96 -15.08 13.46 26.33
C GLN A 96 -16.60 13.62 26.49
N ALA A 97 -17.27 12.63 27.10
CA ALA A 97 -18.68 12.77 27.47
C ALA A 97 -18.90 13.81 28.57
N ALA A 98 -18.07 13.82 29.62
CA ALA A 98 -18.17 14.78 30.72
C ALA A 98 -17.81 16.21 30.28
N HIS A 99 -16.85 16.36 29.37
CA HIS A 99 -16.27 17.64 28.99
C HIS A 99 -16.12 17.80 27.46
N PRO A 100 -17.23 17.87 26.71
CA PRO A 100 -17.18 17.92 25.23
C PRO A 100 -16.47 19.18 24.68
N ASP A 101 -16.44 20.27 25.45
CA ASP A 101 -15.90 21.57 25.03
C ASP A 101 -14.37 21.70 25.15
N LEU A 102 -13.68 20.68 25.69
CA LEU A 102 -12.21 20.72 25.90
C LEU A 102 -11.41 20.88 24.61
N ASN A 103 -12.02 20.62 23.45
CA ASN A 103 -11.37 20.77 22.13
C ASN A 103 -10.04 19.99 22.01
N VAL A 104 -9.94 18.86 22.69
CA VAL A 104 -8.74 18.00 22.73
C VAL A 104 -8.73 16.96 21.62
N ILE A 105 -7.55 16.40 21.37
CA ILE A 105 -7.34 15.26 20.48
C ILE A 105 -6.95 14.01 21.29
N PRO A 106 -7.41 12.82 20.91
CA PRO A 106 -7.03 11.57 21.57
C PRO A 106 -5.59 11.17 21.24
N PRO A 107 -4.94 10.37 22.11
CA PRO A 107 -3.80 9.54 21.72
C PRO A 107 -4.12 8.74 20.46
N LEU A 108 -3.11 8.51 19.61
CA LEU A 108 -3.34 7.94 18.27
C LEU A 108 -3.97 6.54 18.29
N ASP A 109 -3.59 5.70 19.24
CA ASP A 109 -4.15 4.36 19.43
C ASP A 109 -5.63 4.42 19.85
N VAL A 110 -5.97 5.31 20.78
CA VAL A 110 -7.36 5.59 21.19
C VAL A 110 -8.16 6.16 20.03
N HIS A 111 -7.58 7.07 19.23
CA HIS A 111 -8.25 7.64 18.07
C HIS A 111 -8.62 6.55 17.06
N TRP A 112 -7.71 5.60 16.83
CA TRP A 112 -7.94 4.50 15.91
C TRP A 112 -9.08 3.59 16.34
N ILE A 113 -9.13 3.23 17.63
CA ILE A 113 -10.24 2.44 18.20
C ILE A 113 -11.56 3.20 18.12
N TRP A 114 -11.55 4.49 18.47
CA TRP A 114 -12.75 5.32 18.41
C TRP A 114 -13.29 5.41 16.98
N HIS A 115 -12.42 5.73 16.01
CA HIS A 115 -12.72 5.76 14.58
C HIS A 115 -13.37 4.45 14.13
N THR A 116 -12.73 3.31 14.44
CA THR A 116 -13.22 1.98 14.06
C THR A 116 -14.59 1.67 14.64
N HIS A 117 -14.84 2.05 15.91
CA HIS A 117 -16.13 1.81 16.56
C HIS A 117 -17.27 2.59 15.89
N MET A 118 -17.04 3.85 15.49
CA MET A 118 -18.06 4.67 14.82
C MET A 118 -18.52 4.13 13.46
N LEU A 119 -17.72 3.26 12.83
CA LEU A 119 -18.09 2.58 11.59
C LEU A 119 -19.13 1.46 11.79
N SER A 120 -19.63 1.30 13.01
CA SER A 120 -20.81 0.52 13.37
C SER A 120 -21.80 1.43 14.09
N PRO A 121 -22.51 2.33 13.38
CA PRO A 121 -23.17 3.49 14.00
C PRO A 121 -24.21 3.13 15.08
N ILE A 122 -24.93 2.02 14.89
CA ILE A 122 -25.93 1.53 15.86
C ILE A 122 -25.25 1.08 17.15
N HIS A 123 -24.25 0.21 17.05
CA HIS A 123 -23.52 -0.27 18.23
C HIS A 123 -22.77 0.88 18.92
N TYR A 124 -22.18 1.81 18.14
CA TYR A 124 -21.54 2.99 18.70
C TYR A 124 -22.50 3.83 19.55
N GLN A 125 -23.73 4.04 19.06
CA GLN A 125 -24.76 4.75 19.80
C GLN A 125 -25.13 3.98 21.08
N GLU A 126 -25.46 2.69 20.97
CA GLU A 126 -25.86 1.84 22.09
C GLU A 126 -24.77 1.78 23.19
N ASP A 127 -23.52 1.56 22.78
CA ASP A 127 -22.38 1.50 23.70
C ASP A 127 -22.10 2.86 24.35
N CYS A 128 -22.21 3.99 23.62
CA CYS A 128 -22.06 5.32 24.21
C CYS A 128 -23.18 5.65 25.20
N GLU A 129 -24.43 5.31 24.89
CA GLU A 129 -25.57 5.47 25.79
C GLU A 129 -25.38 4.62 27.06
N LYS A 130 -24.92 3.37 26.92
CA LYS A 130 -24.61 2.46 28.02
C LYS A 130 -23.46 2.95 28.90
N LEU A 131 -22.36 3.42 28.30
CA LEU A 131 -21.13 3.77 29.02
C LEU A 131 -21.11 5.21 29.55
N CYS A 132 -21.76 6.13 28.84
CA CYS A 132 -21.64 7.57 29.07
C CYS A 132 -22.99 8.30 29.15
N GLY A 133 -24.11 7.61 28.91
CA GLY A 133 -25.47 8.18 28.94
C GLY A 133 -25.81 9.06 27.73
N LYS A 134 -24.89 9.22 26.77
CA LYS A 134 -25.10 10.01 25.54
C LYS A 134 -24.07 9.65 24.49
N ILE A 135 -24.40 9.90 23.22
CA ILE A 135 -23.47 9.81 22.09
C ILE A 135 -22.35 10.85 22.27
N VAL A 136 -21.11 10.42 22.04
CA VAL A 136 -19.94 11.31 22.02
C VAL A 136 -19.65 11.70 20.58
N ASP A 137 -19.65 13.01 20.27
CA ASP A 137 -19.43 13.46 18.90
C ASP A 137 -17.95 13.39 18.50
N HIS A 138 -17.69 13.28 17.20
CA HIS A 138 -16.35 13.18 16.63
C HIS A 138 -16.24 13.96 15.32
N LYS A 139 -15.01 14.39 15.02
CA LYS A 139 -14.60 14.84 13.69
C LYS A 139 -13.09 14.69 13.54
N LEU A 140 -12.64 14.40 12.32
CA LEU A 140 -11.23 14.47 11.98
C LEU A 140 -10.79 15.93 11.77
N LEU A 141 -9.58 16.22 12.25
CA LEU A 141 -9.00 17.56 12.21
C LEU A 141 -7.89 17.67 11.15
N SER A 142 -7.63 18.89 10.71
CA SER A 142 -6.44 19.18 9.89
C SER A 142 -5.15 19.09 10.70
N SER A 143 -4.01 18.94 10.03
CA SER A 143 -2.69 18.89 10.69
C SER A 143 -2.41 20.16 11.51
N ASP A 144 -2.83 21.33 11.05
CA ASP A 144 -2.66 22.60 11.77
C ASP A 144 -3.49 22.66 13.05
N GLU A 145 -4.73 22.14 13.01
CA GLU A 145 -5.59 22.04 14.18
C GLU A 145 -5.02 21.05 15.21
N ILE A 146 -4.53 19.89 14.75
CA ILE A 146 -3.86 18.89 15.59
C ILE A 146 -2.65 19.52 16.28
N GLN A 147 -1.78 20.20 15.53
CA GLN A 147 -0.58 20.82 16.08
C GLN A 147 -0.90 21.88 17.15
N LYS A 148 -1.92 22.71 16.93
CA LYS A 148 -2.36 23.73 17.89
C LYS A 148 -2.94 23.14 19.18
N ARG A 149 -3.60 21.97 19.08
CA ARG A 149 -4.30 21.33 20.20
C ARG A 149 -3.44 20.31 20.97
N TYR A 150 -2.29 19.93 20.44
CA TYR A 150 -1.49 18.83 20.99
C TYR A 150 -1.12 19.04 22.47
N GLU A 151 -0.50 20.18 22.82
CA GLU A 151 -0.06 20.44 24.20
C GLU A 151 -1.22 20.52 25.18
N SER A 152 -2.34 21.14 24.80
CA SER A 152 -3.54 21.20 25.65
C SER A 152 -4.17 19.81 25.83
N SER A 153 -4.08 18.95 24.83
CA SER A 153 -4.61 17.58 24.88
C SER A 153 -3.79 16.69 25.81
N VAL A 154 -2.45 16.81 25.77
CA VAL A 154 -1.57 16.13 26.72
C VAL A 154 -1.88 16.59 28.15
N ARG A 155 -1.96 17.92 28.39
CA ARG A 155 -2.30 18.45 29.72
C ARG A 155 -3.67 17.99 30.23
N ALA A 156 -4.68 17.98 29.36
CA ALA A 156 -6.00 17.50 29.73
C ALA A 156 -5.96 16.01 30.09
N TRP A 157 -5.32 15.19 29.25
CA TRP A 157 -5.15 13.77 29.52
C TRP A 157 -4.42 13.52 30.86
N ASP A 158 -3.33 14.23 31.15
CA ASP A 158 -2.62 14.09 32.42
C ASP A 158 -3.51 14.46 33.62
N SER A 159 -4.43 15.43 33.45
CA SER A 159 -5.37 15.84 34.50
C SER A 159 -6.50 14.83 34.73
N PHE A 160 -7.03 14.21 33.67
CA PHE A 160 -8.23 13.36 33.74
C PHE A 160 -7.91 11.86 33.79
N CYS A 161 -6.77 11.45 33.23
CA CYS A 161 -6.44 10.06 32.96
C CYS A 161 -5.23 9.55 33.76
N SER A 162 -4.60 10.39 34.59
CA SER A 162 -3.47 9.97 35.44
C SER A 162 -3.80 8.74 36.29
N PRO A 163 -2.89 7.76 36.43
CA PRO A 163 -1.48 7.77 35.98
C PRO A 163 -1.24 7.27 34.54
N GLU A 164 -2.27 7.07 33.72
CA GLU A 164 -2.12 6.57 32.35
C GLU A 164 -1.46 7.65 31.46
N PRO A 165 -0.32 7.35 30.78
CA PRO A 165 0.36 8.35 29.95
C PRO A 165 -0.38 8.64 28.65
N TYR A 166 -0.26 9.84 28.09
CA TYR A 166 -0.80 10.17 26.76
C TYR A 166 -0.08 9.38 25.66
N ASP A 167 1.25 9.30 25.74
CA ASP A 167 2.06 8.42 24.89
C ASP A 167 1.79 6.96 25.26
N PHE A 168 1.05 6.28 24.39
CA PHE A 168 0.60 4.91 24.61
C PHE A 168 1.74 3.90 24.67
N LEU A 169 2.90 4.22 24.08
CA LEU A 169 4.10 3.37 24.15
C LEU A 169 4.73 3.37 25.55
N ALA A 170 4.45 4.38 26.37
CA ALA A 170 4.89 4.46 27.77
C ALA A 170 3.95 3.74 28.73
N SER A 171 2.81 3.21 28.25
CA SER A 171 1.84 2.50 29.08
C SER A 171 2.42 1.19 29.60
N SER A 172 2.39 0.99 30.93
CA SER A 172 2.97 -0.18 31.61
C SER A 172 1.92 -1.20 32.08
N THR A 173 0.63 -0.93 31.86
CA THR A 173 -0.46 -1.81 32.31
C THR A 173 -0.55 -3.06 31.41
N PRO A 174 -0.53 -4.29 31.97
CA PRO A 174 -0.64 -5.52 31.19
C PRO A 174 -1.99 -5.64 30.44
N ALA A 175 -1.94 -6.03 29.16
CA ALA A 175 -3.12 -6.09 28.27
C ALA A 175 -4.18 -7.12 28.70
N ASN A 176 -3.78 -8.22 29.35
CA ASN A 176 -4.61 -9.42 29.51
C ASN A 176 -5.68 -9.34 30.62
N ALA A 177 -5.73 -8.24 31.38
CA ALA A 177 -6.63 -8.11 32.53
C ALA A 177 -7.95 -7.40 32.21
N TYR A 178 -8.05 -6.69 31.08
CA TYR A 178 -9.22 -5.88 30.76
C TYR A 178 -10.24 -6.65 29.91
N LYS A 179 -11.50 -6.69 30.37
CA LYS A 179 -12.63 -7.16 29.58
C LYS A 179 -13.36 -5.95 29.03
N SER A 180 -13.49 -5.89 27.70
CA SER A 180 -14.24 -4.82 27.01
C SER A 180 -15.68 -4.76 27.53
N LYS A 181 -16.17 -3.53 27.69
CA LYS A 181 -17.54 -3.21 28.10
C LYS A 181 -18.47 -2.97 26.92
N CYS A 182 -17.91 -2.72 25.74
CA CYS A 182 -18.65 -2.59 24.50
C CYS A 182 -19.15 -3.98 24.07
N ASP A 183 -20.36 -4.04 23.52
CA ASP A 183 -20.91 -5.31 23.00
C ASP A 183 -20.38 -5.61 21.59
N TYR A 184 -19.93 -4.58 20.87
CA TYR A 184 -19.31 -4.69 19.55
C TYR A 184 -17.84 -5.11 19.62
N ASP A 185 -17.45 -6.10 18.80
CA ASP A 185 -16.07 -6.57 18.71
C ASP A 185 -15.20 -5.59 17.88
N ILE A 186 -14.72 -4.55 18.57
CA ILE A 186 -13.88 -3.51 17.97
C ILE A 186 -12.53 -4.10 17.52
N ALA A 187 -11.99 -5.11 18.20
CA ALA A 187 -10.71 -5.72 17.83
C ALA A 187 -10.80 -6.44 16.47
N ALA A 188 -11.88 -7.19 16.23
CA ALA A 188 -12.16 -7.78 14.93
C ALA A 188 -12.44 -6.70 13.87
N ALA A 189 -13.14 -5.62 14.24
CA ALA A 189 -13.39 -4.50 13.34
C ALA A 189 -12.09 -3.81 12.86
N VAL A 190 -11.09 -3.67 13.73
CA VAL A 190 -9.76 -3.12 13.36
C VAL A 190 -9.12 -3.94 12.23
N GLN A 191 -9.23 -5.27 12.27
CA GLN A 191 -8.68 -6.13 11.20
C GLN A 191 -9.46 -6.02 9.90
N ARG A 192 -10.78 -5.81 9.95
CA ARG A 192 -11.60 -5.54 8.76
C ARG A 192 -11.24 -4.18 8.16
N GLN A 193 -11.07 -3.16 8.99
CA GLN A 193 -10.66 -1.83 8.55
C GLN A 193 -9.26 -1.81 7.93
N ARG A 194 -8.33 -2.66 8.39
CA ARG A 194 -7.04 -2.85 7.72
C ARG A 194 -7.20 -3.16 6.22
N ASN A 195 -8.16 -4.00 5.88
CA ASN A 195 -8.43 -4.35 4.48
C ASN A 195 -9.06 -3.20 3.73
N PHE A 196 -10.04 -2.50 4.33
CA PHE A 196 -10.67 -1.33 3.73
C PHE A 196 -9.65 -0.23 3.43
N ASN A 197 -8.83 0.14 4.42
CA ASN A 197 -7.78 1.15 4.30
C ASN A 197 -6.87 0.89 3.10
N TYR A 198 -6.46 -0.37 2.90
CA TYR A 198 -5.64 -0.75 1.75
C TYR A 198 -6.32 -0.45 0.41
N GLN A 199 -7.63 -0.68 0.29
CA GLN A 199 -8.37 -0.45 -0.96
C GLN A 199 -8.45 1.04 -1.33
N VAL A 200 -8.47 1.91 -0.32
CA VAL A 200 -8.55 3.37 -0.48
C VAL A 200 -7.21 4.10 -0.27
N SER A 201 -6.11 3.35 -0.14
CA SER A 201 -4.78 3.90 0.19
C SER A 201 -4.05 4.60 -0.95
N LEU A 202 -4.57 4.51 -2.19
CA LEU A 202 -3.93 5.12 -3.36
C LEU A 202 -4.10 6.65 -3.38
N PRO A 203 -3.12 7.42 -3.88
CA PRO A 203 -3.10 8.88 -3.73
C PRO A 203 -4.28 9.64 -4.34
N HIS A 204 -5.04 9.07 -5.28
CA HIS A 204 -6.19 9.76 -5.87
C HIS A 204 -7.36 9.94 -4.91
N TYR A 205 -7.43 9.14 -3.83
CA TYR A 205 -8.36 9.36 -2.72
C TYR A 205 -8.06 10.65 -1.92
N THR A 206 -6.99 11.37 -2.26
CA THR A 206 -6.71 12.73 -1.77
C THR A 206 -6.85 13.82 -2.84
N SER A 207 -7.52 13.53 -3.96
CA SER A 207 -7.83 14.55 -4.97
C SER A 207 -9.20 15.14 -4.70
N ALA A 208 -9.28 16.47 -4.60
CA ALA A 208 -10.54 17.17 -4.35
C ALA A 208 -11.54 16.94 -5.50
N LYS A 209 -11.05 16.93 -6.76
CA LYS A 209 -11.87 16.60 -7.92
C LYS A 209 -12.42 15.17 -7.85
N PHE A 210 -11.57 14.19 -7.53
CA PHE A 210 -11.99 12.79 -7.43
C PHE A 210 -13.05 12.59 -6.33
N LEU A 211 -12.82 13.18 -5.16
CA LEU A 211 -13.73 13.12 -4.01
C LEU A 211 -15.03 13.88 -4.24
N SER A 212 -15.01 15.00 -4.96
CA SER A 212 -16.24 15.74 -5.32
C SER A 212 -17.20 14.88 -6.14
N ASP A 213 -16.68 14.14 -7.12
CA ASP A 213 -17.49 13.20 -7.89
C ASP A 213 -17.94 11.99 -7.05
N ALA A 214 -17.11 11.52 -6.12
CA ALA A 214 -17.48 10.47 -5.20
C ALA A 214 -18.65 10.88 -4.27
N VAL A 215 -18.69 12.14 -3.83
CA VAL A 215 -19.82 12.68 -3.05
C VAL A 215 -21.12 12.67 -3.86
N LYS A 216 -21.08 13.00 -5.16
CA LYS A 216 -22.27 12.89 -6.04
C LYS A 216 -22.79 11.45 -6.10
N ARG A 217 -21.87 10.49 -6.20
CA ARG A 217 -22.19 9.06 -6.22
C ARG A 217 -22.69 8.53 -4.88
N TYR A 218 -22.18 9.07 -3.77
CA TYR A 218 -22.72 8.80 -2.44
C TYR A 218 -24.18 9.27 -2.30
N ILE A 219 -24.50 10.46 -2.82
CA ILE A 219 -25.89 10.99 -2.86
C ILE A 219 -26.81 10.05 -3.65
N GLN A 220 -26.37 9.57 -4.82
CA GLN A 220 -27.10 8.57 -5.62
C GLN A 220 -27.29 7.25 -4.85
N PHE A 221 -26.26 6.80 -4.12
CA PHE A 221 -26.36 5.62 -3.27
C PHE A 221 -27.38 5.78 -2.14
N LEU A 222 -27.44 6.94 -1.49
CA LEU A 222 -28.46 7.23 -0.49
C LEU A 222 -29.88 7.23 -1.08
N LEU A 223 -30.06 7.69 -2.33
CA LEU A 223 -31.35 7.66 -3.02
C LEU A 223 -31.84 6.22 -3.24
N LEU A 224 -30.92 5.33 -3.64
CA LEU A 224 -31.21 3.90 -3.74
C LEU A 224 -31.55 3.30 -2.37
N LYS A 225 -30.78 3.63 -1.32
CA LYS A 225 -31.06 3.18 0.05
C LYS A 225 -32.40 3.67 0.60
N GLN A 226 -32.81 4.88 0.26
CA GLN A 226 -34.10 5.45 0.69
C GLN A 226 -35.28 4.75 -0.01
N THR A 227 -35.10 4.42 -1.30
CA THR A 227 -36.16 3.83 -2.13
C THR A 227 -36.29 2.33 -1.90
N TYR A 228 -35.16 1.64 -1.69
CA TYR A 228 -35.05 0.19 -1.53
C TYR A 228 -34.50 -0.16 -0.13
N SER A 229 -35.20 0.26 0.93
CA SER A 229 -34.75 0.19 2.33
C SER A 229 -34.37 -1.22 2.80
N ASP A 230 -35.05 -2.24 2.30
CA ASP A 230 -34.87 -3.63 2.76
C ASP A 230 -33.76 -4.37 1.97
N GLN A 231 -33.14 -3.69 1.00
CA GLN A 231 -32.14 -4.30 0.11
C GLN A 231 -30.71 -4.07 0.61
N PHE A 232 -29.92 -5.14 0.57
CA PHE A 232 -28.48 -5.07 0.76
C PHE A 232 -27.84 -4.57 -0.53
N LEU A 233 -27.23 -3.38 -0.47
CA LEU A 233 -26.57 -2.72 -1.59
C LEU A 233 -25.10 -2.54 -1.25
N THR A 234 -24.22 -2.89 -2.19
CA THR A 234 -22.77 -2.85 -2.03
C THR A 234 -22.21 -1.62 -2.74
N PRO A 235 -21.50 -0.73 -2.03
CA PRO A 235 -20.91 0.47 -2.63
C PRO A 235 -19.62 0.17 -3.42
N CYS A 236 -19.22 1.10 -4.30
CA CYS A 236 -17.84 1.17 -4.80
C CYS A 236 -16.98 1.95 -3.80
N TYR A 237 -15.67 1.70 -3.78
CA TYR A 237 -14.77 2.27 -2.78
C TYR A 237 -14.68 3.80 -2.81
N ASP A 238 -14.95 4.46 -3.94
CA ASP A 238 -14.94 5.91 -4.03
C ASP A 238 -16.01 6.56 -3.18
N PHE A 239 -17.25 6.05 -3.19
CA PHE A 239 -18.32 6.57 -2.34
C PHE A 239 -18.49 5.80 -1.02
N ASP A 240 -17.84 4.64 -0.86
CA ASP A 240 -17.77 3.94 0.43
C ASP A 240 -16.90 4.71 1.44
N ILE A 241 -15.77 5.27 1.01
CA ILE A 241 -14.97 6.17 1.88
C ILE A 241 -15.76 7.43 2.26
N ILE A 242 -16.63 7.94 1.37
CA ILE A 242 -17.52 9.07 1.71
C ILE A 242 -18.55 8.62 2.76
N TRP A 243 -19.08 7.40 2.65
CA TRP A 243 -20.00 6.86 3.64
C TRP A 243 -19.33 6.69 5.00
N HIS A 244 -18.14 6.09 5.07
CA HIS A 244 -17.33 5.99 6.29
C HIS A 244 -17.03 7.38 6.86
N THR A 245 -16.66 8.34 6.02
CA THR A 245 -16.45 9.75 6.41
C THR A 245 -17.68 10.34 7.06
N HIS A 246 -18.87 10.06 6.53
CA HIS A 246 -20.12 10.57 7.10
C HIS A 246 -20.39 9.91 8.46
N GLN A 247 -20.20 8.59 8.59
CA GLN A 247 -20.40 7.83 9.84
C GLN A 247 -19.52 8.31 10.99
N VAL A 248 -18.26 8.71 10.72
CA VAL A 248 -17.36 9.24 11.75
C VAL A 248 -17.70 10.67 12.20
N HIS A 249 -18.86 11.20 11.80
CA HIS A 249 -19.48 12.39 12.40
C HIS A 249 -20.80 11.99 13.07
N PRO A 250 -20.79 11.26 14.20
CA PRO A 250 -21.95 10.51 14.70
C PRO A 250 -23.21 11.36 14.88
N SER A 251 -23.06 12.57 15.43
CA SER A 251 -24.21 13.45 15.65
C SER A 251 -24.80 13.95 14.34
N SER A 252 -23.93 14.28 13.37
CA SER A 252 -24.38 14.73 12.06
C SER A 252 -24.99 13.59 11.25
N TYR A 253 -24.37 12.42 11.29
CA TYR A 253 -24.86 11.23 10.60
C TYR A 253 -26.23 10.79 11.13
N LEU A 254 -26.44 10.80 12.45
CA LEU A 254 -27.75 10.50 13.04
C LEU A 254 -28.82 11.50 12.59
N ARG A 255 -28.53 12.81 12.65
CA ARG A 255 -29.46 13.85 12.21
C ARG A 255 -29.79 13.70 10.73
N ASP A 256 -28.78 13.54 9.88
CA ASP A 256 -28.94 13.52 8.42
C ASP A 256 -29.67 12.23 8.00
N CYS A 257 -29.33 11.08 8.61
CA CYS A 257 -30.06 9.83 8.40
C CYS A 257 -31.51 9.92 8.88
N THR A 258 -31.79 10.57 10.01
CA THR A 258 -33.17 10.76 10.48
C THR A 258 -33.96 11.64 9.50
N ALA A 259 -33.34 12.68 8.95
CA ALA A 259 -33.97 13.52 7.92
C ALA A 259 -34.24 12.77 6.61
N ILE A 260 -33.33 11.86 6.20
CA ILE A 260 -33.41 11.14 4.91
C ILE A 260 -34.27 9.88 5.02
N PHE A 261 -34.07 9.08 6.06
CA PHE A 261 -34.60 7.72 6.22
C PHE A 261 -35.62 7.61 7.37
N GLY A 262 -35.75 8.64 8.22
CA GLY A 262 -36.56 8.57 9.44
C GLY A 262 -35.87 7.85 10.61
N ALA A 263 -34.67 7.30 10.41
CA ALA A 263 -33.90 6.59 11.42
C ALA A 263 -32.40 6.57 11.06
N LEU A 264 -31.56 6.15 12.01
CA LEU A 264 -30.13 5.92 11.77
C LEU A 264 -29.91 4.81 10.73
N LEU A 265 -29.15 5.10 9.66
CA LEU A 265 -28.84 4.10 8.64
C LEU A 265 -27.79 3.11 9.15
N LYS A 266 -28.16 1.83 9.22
CA LYS A 266 -27.26 0.72 9.58
C LYS A 266 -26.12 0.57 8.57
N HIS A 267 -24.94 0.28 9.11
CA HIS A 267 -23.78 -0.22 8.37
C HIS A 267 -23.37 -1.58 8.95
N ASP A 268 -23.22 -2.60 8.08
CA ASP A 268 -22.82 -3.96 8.47
C ASP A 268 -21.42 -4.23 7.91
N ASP A 269 -20.41 -3.96 8.73
CA ASP A 269 -19.00 -4.02 8.33
C ASP A 269 -18.44 -5.46 8.30
N THR A 270 -19.23 -6.45 8.68
CA THR A 270 -18.81 -7.87 8.75
C THR A 270 -18.82 -8.56 7.39
N VAL A 271 -19.51 -7.99 6.39
CA VAL A 271 -19.72 -8.58 5.07
C VAL A 271 -18.54 -8.32 4.13
N ASN A 272 -17.52 -9.19 4.19
CA ASN A 272 -16.29 -9.05 3.40
C ASN A 272 -16.01 -10.23 2.44
N ASP A 273 -16.83 -11.29 2.51
CA ASP A 273 -16.67 -12.46 1.66
C ASP A 273 -16.94 -12.11 0.18
N ARG A 274 -15.97 -12.43 -0.67
CA ARG A 274 -15.99 -12.19 -2.13
C ARG A 274 -16.04 -13.49 -2.92
N THR A 275 -16.30 -14.63 -2.27
CA THR A 275 -16.53 -15.90 -2.98
C THR A 275 -17.83 -15.85 -3.77
N LYS A 276 -17.90 -16.63 -4.86
CA LYS A 276 -19.07 -16.68 -5.74
C LYS A 276 -20.34 -17.01 -4.93
N GLY A 277 -21.37 -16.17 -5.06
CA GLY A 277 -22.66 -16.35 -4.38
C GLY A 277 -22.73 -15.74 -2.97
N SER A 278 -21.64 -15.14 -2.48
CA SER A 278 -21.61 -14.38 -1.23
C SER A 278 -22.63 -13.22 -1.20
N LYS A 279 -23.00 -12.80 0.01
CA LYS A 279 -23.90 -11.65 0.25
C LYS A 279 -23.36 -10.38 -0.42
N LEU A 280 -22.05 -10.15 -0.36
CA LEU A 280 -21.40 -8.96 -0.92
C LEU A 280 -21.62 -8.84 -2.44
N LEU A 281 -21.38 -9.93 -3.18
CA LEU A 281 -21.49 -9.94 -4.63
C LEU A 281 -22.94 -9.90 -5.12
N LYS A 282 -23.85 -10.54 -4.38
CA LYS A 282 -25.29 -10.43 -4.66
C LYS A 282 -25.76 -8.99 -4.48
N GLY A 283 -25.30 -8.32 -3.43
CA GLY A 283 -25.55 -6.90 -3.20
C GLY A 283 -24.96 -6.00 -4.29
N GLU A 284 -23.75 -6.31 -4.77
CA GLU A 284 -23.11 -5.57 -5.86
C GLU A 284 -23.89 -5.71 -7.17
N ALA A 285 -24.28 -6.94 -7.53
CA ALA A 285 -25.09 -7.20 -8.72
C ALA A 285 -26.44 -6.47 -8.67
N LEU A 286 -27.10 -6.46 -7.52
CA LEU A 286 -28.34 -5.71 -7.32
C LEU A 286 -28.11 -4.20 -7.42
N THR A 287 -27.07 -3.68 -6.77
CA THR A 287 -26.73 -2.25 -6.81
C THR A 287 -26.46 -1.80 -8.23
N LYS A 288 -25.69 -2.58 -9.00
CA LYS A 288 -25.42 -2.32 -10.42
C LYS A 288 -26.72 -2.27 -11.24
N LYS A 289 -27.62 -3.25 -11.06
CA LYS A 289 -28.92 -3.29 -11.75
C LYS A 289 -29.75 -2.04 -11.46
N LEU A 290 -29.86 -1.67 -10.18
CA LEU A 290 -30.60 -0.48 -9.77
C LEU A 290 -29.95 0.80 -10.28
N TRP A 291 -28.61 0.88 -10.22
CA TRP A 291 -27.86 2.03 -10.70
C TRP A 291 -28.12 2.30 -12.19
N THR A 292 -28.04 1.27 -13.03
CA THR A 292 -28.35 1.38 -14.47
C THR A 292 -29.81 1.73 -14.75
N SER A 293 -30.73 1.35 -13.85
CA SER A 293 -32.15 1.67 -14.01
C SER A 293 -32.48 3.13 -13.67
N HIS A 294 -31.67 3.75 -12.81
CA HIS A 294 -31.97 5.06 -12.20
C HIS A 294 -31.05 6.20 -12.65
N PHE A 295 -29.85 5.89 -13.12
CA PHE A 295 -28.82 6.89 -13.41
C PHE A 295 -28.18 6.65 -14.78
N ASP A 296 -27.94 7.74 -15.52
CA ASP A 296 -27.27 7.73 -16.83
C ASP A 296 -25.74 7.59 -16.73
N GLU A 297 -25.23 7.12 -15.61
CA GLU A 297 -23.81 6.91 -15.35
C GLU A 297 -23.53 5.47 -14.91
N PRO A 298 -22.36 4.90 -15.23
CA PRO A 298 -22.05 3.53 -14.85
C PRO A 298 -21.82 3.38 -13.33
N PHE A 299 -22.29 2.26 -12.77
CA PHE A 299 -21.95 1.86 -11.40
C PHE A 299 -20.44 1.65 -11.26
N TRP A 300 -19.78 1.06 -12.24
CA TRP A 300 -18.33 0.91 -12.24
C TRP A 300 -17.65 2.25 -12.60
N ARG A 301 -16.59 2.60 -11.86
CA ARG A 301 -15.77 3.80 -12.13
C ARG A 301 -14.30 3.50 -11.93
N ARG A 302 -13.45 4.12 -12.76
CA ARG A 302 -11.99 3.95 -12.72
C ARG A 302 -11.42 4.37 -11.37
N GLY A 303 -10.55 3.54 -10.79
CA GLY A 303 -9.90 3.76 -9.50
C GLY A 303 -10.76 3.50 -8.27
N CYS A 304 -11.94 2.90 -8.45
CA CYS A 304 -12.97 2.78 -7.41
C CYS A 304 -13.31 1.33 -7.04
N MET A 305 -12.65 0.34 -7.67
CA MET A 305 -12.99 -1.07 -7.52
C MET A 305 -11.98 -1.83 -6.65
N PHE A 306 -12.35 -3.05 -6.28
CA PHE A 306 -11.47 -3.94 -5.52
C PHE A 306 -10.15 -4.17 -6.25
N ARG A 307 -9.05 -3.90 -5.56
CA ARG A 307 -7.69 -3.93 -6.12
C ARG A 307 -7.17 -5.34 -6.41
N GLY A 308 -7.85 -6.35 -5.86
CA GLY A 308 -7.60 -7.75 -6.17
C GLY A 308 -7.28 -8.65 -5.01
N HIS A 309 -6.81 -8.06 -3.92
CA HIS A 309 -6.45 -8.78 -2.72
C HIS A 309 -6.64 -7.90 -1.48
N ASN A 310 -6.64 -8.58 -0.33
CA ASN A 310 -6.65 -7.97 0.99
C ASN A 310 -5.34 -7.22 1.28
N ALA A 311 -5.23 -6.56 2.43
CA ALA A 311 -4.03 -5.81 2.78
C ALA A 311 -2.75 -6.69 2.68
N PRO A 312 -1.60 -6.12 2.30
CA PRO A 312 -0.36 -6.89 2.05
C PRO A 312 0.10 -7.79 3.21
N ALA A 313 -0.30 -7.47 4.44
CA ALA A 313 -0.09 -8.31 5.61
C ALA A 313 -0.63 -9.74 5.48
N PHE A 314 -1.66 -9.95 4.65
CA PHE A 314 -2.28 -11.25 4.39
C PHE A 314 -1.73 -11.97 3.15
N LEU A 315 -0.66 -11.45 2.55
CA LEU A 315 -0.03 -12.04 1.36
C LEU A 315 1.20 -12.90 1.69
N GLY A 316 1.62 -12.95 2.96
CA GLY A 316 2.78 -13.74 3.39
C GLY A 316 4.12 -13.05 3.17
N PHE A 317 4.17 -11.72 3.14
CA PHE A 317 5.42 -10.98 3.07
C PHE A 317 6.20 -11.02 4.38
N GLU A 318 7.51 -11.09 4.24
CA GLU A 318 8.47 -11.11 5.32
C GLU A 318 9.42 -9.92 5.25
N ASN A 319 10.01 -9.56 6.39
CA ASN A 319 10.97 -8.46 6.44
C ASN A 319 12.28 -8.88 5.78
N GLN A 320 12.90 -7.95 5.05
CA GLN A 320 14.27 -8.13 4.63
C GLN A 320 15.17 -8.19 5.88
N ASP A 321 15.96 -9.25 5.98
CA ASP A 321 16.90 -9.41 7.08
C ASP A 321 18.11 -8.50 6.90
N LEU A 322 18.07 -7.32 7.55
CA LEU A 322 19.16 -6.36 7.58
C LEU A 322 20.26 -6.75 8.60
N SER A 323 20.02 -7.74 9.47
CA SER A 323 21.00 -8.14 10.49
C SER A 323 22.26 -8.75 9.88
N ASN A 324 22.19 -9.23 8.64
CA ASN A 324 23.25 -9.93 7.92
C ASN A 324 23.91 -9.10 6.80
N ILE A 325 23.80 -7.77 6.83
CA ILE A 325 24.47 -6.91 5.85
C ILE A 325 25.99 -7.08 5.96
N ALA A 326 26.62 -7.52 4.88
CA ALA A 326 28.06 -7.76 4.84
C ALA A 326 28.88 -6.47 4.60
N TYR A 327 28.34 -5.51 3.85
CA TYR A 327 29.04 -4.28 3.50
C TYR A 327 28.06 -3.19 3.05
N GLY A 328 28.52 -1.95 3.04
CA GLY A 328 27.75 -0.80 2.58
C GLY A 328 28.39 0.52 3.01
N ASP A 329 27.56 1.56 3.05
CA ASP A 329 27.93 2.86 3.61
C ASP A 329 27.08 3.14 4.85
N ILE A 330 27.74 3.58 5.92
CA ILE A 330 27.09 4.20 7.08
C ILE A 330 27.02 5.70 6.82
N HIS A 331 25.82 6.22 6.99
CA HIS A 331 25.48 7.63 6.96
C HIS A 331 25.15 8.06 8.37
N VAL A 332 25.66 9.21 8.77
CA VAL A 332 25.33 9.81 10.07
C VAL A 332 24.53 11.08 9.79
N PRO A 333 23.19 11.04 9.88
CA PRO A 333 22.35 12.22 9.77
C PRO A 333 22.49 13.15 10.98
N SER A 334 22.69 12.63 12.18
CA SER A 334 22.80 13.49 13.37
C SER A 334 23.67 12.92 14.48
N ILE A 335 24.33 13.83 15.20
CA ILE A 335 25.05 13.53 16.44
C ILE A 335 24.53 14.47 17.51
N ALA A 336 24.12 13.92 18.65
CA ALA A 336 23.70 14.68 19.82
C ALA A 336 24.64 14.40 21.00
N LEU A 337 25.40 15.41 21.42
CA LEU A 337 26.17 15.39 22.66
C LEU A 337 25.28 15.85 23.82
N LYS A 338 25.18 15.02 24.84
CA LYS A 338 24.43 15.22 26.09
C LYS A 338 25.38 15.13 27.28
N ASP A 339 24.92 15.65 28.41
CA ASP A 339 25.58 15.50 29.71
C ASP A 339 27.04 15.99 29.69
N ILE A 340 27.26 17.22 29.20
CA ILE A 340 28.61 17.83 29.15
C ILE A 340 29.08 18.05 30.59
N PRO A 341 30.20 17.45 31.02
CA PRO A 341 30.53 17.36 32.44
C PRO A 341 31.06 18.66 33.05
N VAL A 342 31.61 19.56 32.22
CA VAL A 342 32.19 20.84 32.66
C VAL A 342 31.95 21.89 31.59
N GLN A 343 31.63 23.13 31.99
CA GLN A 343 31.53 24.27 31.08
C GLN A 343 32.93 24.84 30.79
N ARG A 344 33.30 24.87 29.50
CA ARG A 344 34.47 25.58 28.96
C ARG A 344 34.09 26.25 27.65
N GLU A 345 34.88 27.23 27.23
CA GLU A 345 34.54 28.05 26.06
C GLU A 345 34.59 27.27 24.75
N GLN A 346 35.53 26.34 24.60
CA GLN A 346 35.74 25.61 23.35
C GLN A 346 35.48 24.13 23.51
N LEU A 347 34.75 23.60 22.52
CA LEU A 347 34.45 22.19 22.40
C LEU A 347 34.88 21.68 21.03
N ARG A 348 35.52 20.52 21.00
CA ARG A 348 35.88 19.82 19.77
C ARG A 348 35.55 18.34 19.85
N LEU A 349 34.74 17.86 18.91
CA LEU A 349 34.36 16.46 18.78
C LEU A 349 35.03 15.85 17.55
N LYS A 350 35.92 14.89 17.75
CA LYS A 350 36.62 14.16 16.66
C LYS A 350 36.01 12.79 16.48
N LEU A 351 35.74 12.43 15.23
CA LEU A 351 35.27 11.10 14.85
C LEU A 351 36.34 10.40 14.02
N THR A 352 36.68 9.18 14.40
CA THR A 352 37.65 8.33 13.70
C THR A 352 37.04 6.93 13.54
N TYR A 353 37.06 6.39 12.33
CA TYR A 353 36.56 5.04 12.04
C TYR A 353 37.73 4.12 11.72
N GLY A 354 38.00 3.16 12.61
CA GLY A 354 39.29 2.47 12.69
C GLY A 354 40.42 3.49 12.85
N ASN A 355 41.34 3.54 11.88
CA ASN A 355 42.47 4.47 11.90
C ASN A 355 42.26 5.71 11.00
N LYS A 356 41.11 5.81 10.33
CA LYS A 356 40.82 6.92 9.40
C LYS A 356 40.03 8.00 10.11
N LYS A 357 40.57 9.22 10.15
CA LYS A 357 39.82 10.40 10.60
C LYS A 357 38.62 10.60 9.68
N VAL A 358 37.42 10.64 10.26
CA VAL A 358 36.17 10.83 9.53
C VAL A 358 35.84 12.31 9.47
N THR A 359 35.76 12.98 10.62
CA THR A 359 35.50 14.42 10.68
C THR A 359 35.88 15.02 12.05
N THR A 360 35.80 16.35 12.16
CA THR A 360 35.96 17.08 13.42
C THR A 360 34.96 18.22 13.47
N PHE A 361 34.13 18.24 14.51
CA PHE A 361 33.21 19.33 14.78
C PHE A 361 33.80 20.24 15.87
N ASN A 362 33.62 21.55 15.73
CA ASN A 362 33.99 22.52 16.74
C ASN A 362 32.75 23.32 17.16
N ALA A 363 32.67 23.71 18.43
CA ALA A 363 31.62 24.57 18.94
C ALA A 363 32.21 25.56 19.97
N ASP A 364 31.73 26.80 19.91
CA ASP A 364 32.04 27.85 20.88
C ASP A 364 30.84 28.02 21.82
N LEU A 365 31.10 27.93 23.12
CA LEU A 365 30.12 28.00 24.19
C LEU A 365 30.24 29.27 25.03
N SER A 366 31.13 30.21 24.68
CA SER A 366 31.35 31.47 25.41
C SER A 366 30.07 32.27 25.63
N GLN A 367 29.14 32.23 24.68
CA GLN A 367 27.85 32.94 24.73
C GLN A 367 26.67 32.06 25.19
N LYS A 368 26.90 30.79 25.54
CA LYS A 368 25.82 29.84 25.90
C LYS A 368 25.85 29.54 27.41
N GLN A 369 24.74 29.78 28.10
CA GLN A 369 24.60 29.34 29.50
C GLN A 369 24.25 27.85 29.54
N VAL A 370 25.25 27.00 29.81
CA VAL A 370 25.14 25.52 29.85
C VAL A 370 24.68 25.01 31.24
N THR A 371 23.84 25.77 31.94
CA THR A 371 23.47 25.48 33.35
C THR A 371 22.19 24.67 33.51
N LYS A 372 21.46 24.35 32.44
CA LYS A 372 20.23 23.53 32.51
C LYS A 372 20.53 22.05 32.37
N SER A 373 19.94 21.23 33.25
CA SER A 373 19.80 19.80 33.01
C SER A 373 19.06 19.59 31.69
N GLY A 374 19.68 18.83 30.77
CA GLY A 374 19.13 18.59 29.42
C GLY A 374 19.70 19.45 28.29
N PHE A 375 20.72 20.29 28.52
CA PHE A 375 21.44 20.93 27.41
C PHE A 375 22.08 19.87 26.49
N SER A 376 21.83 19.98 25.18
CA SER A 376 22.42 19.12 24.16
C SER A 376 22.94 19.91 22.97
N LEU A 377 24.14 19.57 22.49
CA LEU A 377 24.63 20.06 21.21
C LEU A 377 24.28 19.04 20.13
N VAL A 378 23.59 19.49 19.09
CA VAL A 378 23.19 18.65 17.97
C VAL A 378 23.88 19.14 16.71
N TRP A 379 24.57 18.23 16.03
CA TRP A 379 25.09 18.43 14.68
C TRP A 379 24.18 17.71 13.69
N GLN A 380 23.70 18.44 12.68
CA GLN A 380 22.80 18.00 11.61
C GLN A 380 23.15 18.74 10.31
N PRO A 381 22.74 18.24 9.13
CA PRO A 381 22.92 18.96 7.88
C PRO A 381 22.22 20.32 7.96
N THR A 382 22.86 21.37 7.45
CA THR A 382 22.20 22.67 7.27
C THR A 382 21.22 22.60 6.10
N GLU A 383 20.18 23.44 6.09
CA GLU A 383 19.18 23.48 5.00
C GLU A 383 19.79 23.73 3.61
N ALA A 384 21.00 24.30 3.55
CA ALA A 384 21.76 24.50 2.31
C ALA A 384 22.57 23.26 1.85
N SER A 385 22.62 22.17 2.62
CA SER A 385 23.34 20.94 2.29
C SER A 385 22.52 20.08 1.31
N SER A 386 23.13 19.69 0.18
CA SER A 386 22.56 18.68 -0.72
C SER A 386 22.66 17.25 -0.16
N SER A 387 23.38 17.05 0.95
CA SER A 387 23.55 15.76 1.63
C SER A 387 22.65 15.67 2.85
N ALA A 388 21.88 14.59 2.96
CA ALA A 388 21.07 14.24 4.13
C ALA A 388 21.90 13.78 5.34
N SER A 389 23.23 13.68 5.19
CA SER A 389 24.17 13.17 6.20
C SER A 389 25.32 14.14 6.40
N ILE A 390 25.72 14.37 7.66
CA ILE A 390 26.92 15.17 8.00
C ILE A 390 28.21 14.38 7.81
N VAL A 391 28.12 13.05 7.87
CA VAL A 391 29.24 12.13 7.74
C VAL A 391 28.80 10.89 6.97
N LYS A 392 29.68 10.38 6.11
CA LYS A 392 29.52 9.12 5.40
C LYS A 392 30.83 8.34 5.42
N PHE A 393 30.78 7.04 5.70
CA PHE A 393 31.95 6.16 5.58
C PHE A 393 31.55 4.72 5.23
N PRO A 394 32.36 4.01 4.44
CA PRO A 394 32.08 2.63 4.08
C PRO A 394 32.39 1.68 5.24
N PHE A 395 31.69 0.55 5.29
CA PHE A 395 31.97 -0.54 6.21
C PHE A 395 31.97 -1.89 5.49
N GLU A 396 32.72 -2.83 6.06
CA GLU A 396 32.69 -4.24 5.69
C GLU A 396 32.76 -5.07 6.97
N ARG A 397 31.80 -5.96 7.18
CA ARG A 397 31.69 -6.74 8.42
C ARG A 397 32.87 -7.70 8.61
N ARG A 398 33.44 -8.22 7.51
CA ARG A 398 34.65 -9.07 7.55
C ARG A 398 35.90 -8.31 8.02
N ALA A 399 35.89 -6.98 7.92
CA ALA A 399 36.96 -6.09 8.35
C ALA A 399 36.39 -4.98 9.27
N ALA A 400 35.58 -5.40 10.25
CA ALA A 400 34.86 -4.51 11.15
C ALA A 400 35.82 -3.57 11.89
N LYS A 401 35.40 -2.32 12.03
CA LYS A 401 36.14 -1.25 12.73
C LYS A 401 35.19 -0.55 13.68
N ASP A 402 35.76 0.03 14.73
CA ASP A 402 35.01 0.84 15.68
C ASP A 402 34.97 2.30 15.24
N LEU A 403 33.87 2.97 15.55
CA LEU A 403 33.80 4.43 15.57
C LEU A 403 34.30 4.92 16.92
N THR A 404 35.47 5.57 16.93
CA THR A 404 36.00 6.26 18.10
C THR A 404 35.53 7.71 18.09
N VAL A 405 34.97 8.14 19.21
CA VAL A 405 34.54 9.52 19.47
C VAL A 405 35.44 10.09 20.56
N GLU A 406 36.14 11.17 20.24
CA GLU A 406 36.98 11.92 21.18
C GLU A 406 36.41 13.32 21.35
N LEU A 407 36.07 13.67 22.60
CA LEU A 407 35.60 14.98 23.01
C LEU A 407 36.74 15.72 23.73
N GLU A 408 37.20 16.81 23.13
CA GLU A 408 38.13 17.77 23.72
C GLU A 408 37.35 19.00 24.21
N ILE A 409 37.47 19.33 25.49
CA ILE A 409 36.85 20.49 26.13
C ILE A 409 37.99 21.33 26.73
N PHE A 410 38.10 22.61 26.36
CA PHE A 410 39.24 23.46 26.75
C PHE A 410 38.90 24.94 26.70
N ASP A 411 39.72 25.77 27.34
CA ASP A 411 39.69 27.22 27.18
C ASP A 411 40.77 27.68 26.19
N LYS A 412 40.49 28.74 25.45
CA LYS A 412 41.42 29.28 24.45
C LYS A 412 42.16 30.48 25.05
N VAL A 413 43.44 30.30 25.37
CA VAL A 413 44.31 31.39 25.85
C VAL A 413 45.45 31.55 24.85
N PHE A 414 45.46 32.67 24.13
CA PHE A 414 46.51 33.07 23.18
C PHE A 414 47.13 31.91 22.35
N LEU A 415 46.42 31.48 21.31
CA LEU A 415 46.78 30.34 20.43
C LEU A 415 47.00 28.98 21.12
N GLN A 416 46.99 28.91 22.45
CA GLN A 416 47.16 27.68 23.24
C GLN A 416 45.81 27.19 23.79
N ARG A 417 45.75 25.88 24.07
CA ARG A 417 44.60 25.24 24.71
C ARG A 417 44.95 25.06 26.19
N LYS A 418 44.18 25.70 27.06
CA LYS A 418 44.32 25.61 28.52
C LYS A 418 43.27 24.66 29.09
N ASP A 419 43.60 23.96 30.17
CA ASP A 419 42.72 23.05 30.93
C ASP A 419 42.00 22.02 30.04
N LEU A 420 42.75 21.43 29.11
CA LEU A 420 42.21 20.48 28.14
C LEU A 420 41.76 19.17 28.81
N ILE A 421 40.46 18.94 28.81
CA ILE A 421 39.84 17.67 29.19
C ILE A 421 39.62 16.84 27.92
N LYS A 422 40.00 15.56 27.96
CA LYS A 422 39.78 14.60 26.87
C LYS A 422 38.94 13.44 27.36
N LEU A 423 37.79 13.24 26.72
CA LEU A 423 36.93 12.07 26.95
C LEU A 423 36.89 11.23 25.68
N VAL A 424 37.00 9.92 25.81
CA VAL A 424 36.98 8.99 24.67
C VAL A 424 35.95 7.91 24.92
N GLY A 425 35.23 7.55 23.85
CA GLY A 425 34.34 6.40 23.82
C GLY A 425 34.35 5.78 22.43
N LYS A 426 33.84 4.55 22.33
CA LYS A 426 33.79 3.79 21.08
C LYS A 426 32.40 3.19 20.88
N ALA A 427 31.97 3.14 19.62
CA ALA A 427 30.88 2.29 19.18
C ALA A 427 31.43 1.20 18.25
N THR A 428 31.04 -0.05 18.49
CA THR A 428 31.34 -1.15 17.57
C THR A 428 30.51 -1.02 16.30
N LEU A 429 30.92 -1.70 15.22
CA LEU A 429 30.13 -1.72 13.99
C LEU A 429 28.69 -2.20 14.24
N ASP A 430 28.47 -3.24 15.04
CA ASP A 430 27.12 -3.77 15.30
C ASP A 430 26.24 -2.76 16.07
N GLN A 431 26.81 -1.89 16.89
CA GLN A 431 26.07 -0.78 17.52
C GLN A 431 25.67 0.31 16.52
N LEU A 432 26.40 0.45 15.41
CA LEU A 432 26.14 1.42 14.35
C LEU A 432 25.22 0.88 13.24
N LEU A 433 24.97 -0.43 13.22
CA LEU A 433 24.07 -1.09 12.27
C LEU A 433 22.68 -1.30 12.89
N PRO A 434 21.63 -1.41 12.07
CA PRO A 434 20.30 -1.73 12.54
C PRO A 434 20.30 -3.06 13.33
N PRO A 435 19.63 -3.13 14.49
CA PRO A 435 19.54 -4.36 15.26
C PRO A 435 18.75 -5.44 14.50
N THR A 436 18.89 -6.69 14.94
CA THR A 436 18.12 -7.81 14.40
C THR A 436 16.62 -7.50 14.45
N ASN A 437 15.90 -7.78 13.36
CA ASN A 437 14.47 -7.47 13.17
C ASN A 437 14.11 -5.97 13.12
N SER A 438 15.08 -5.06 12.98
CA SER A 438 14.77 -3.65 12.73
C SER A 438 13.95 -3.49 11.46
N LYS A 439 12.83 -2.79 11.57
CA LYS A 439 12.00 -2.37 10.41
C LYS A 439 12.65 -1.25 9.60
N THR A 440 13.69 -0.61 10.13
CA THR A 440 14.31 0.55 9.50
C THR A 440 15.80 0.35 9.30
N ALA A 441 16.35 1.00 8.28
CA ALA A 441 17.79 1.10 8.07
C ALA A 441 18.48 2.07 9.06
N HIS A 442 17.74 2.60 10.04
CA HIS A 442 18.23 3.57 11.02
C HIS A 442 18.51 2.90 12.36
N THR A 443 19.49 3.43 13.08
CA THR A 443 19.71 3.11 14.50
C THR A 443 20.30 4.31 15.24
N VAL A 444 20.27 4.29 16.56
CA VAL A 444 20.92 5.29 17.41
C VAL A 444 21.92 4.58 18.30
N ALA A 445 23.20 4.81 18.03
CA ALA A 445 24.29 4.31 18.86
C ALA A 445 24.54 5.28 20.02
N GLU A 446 24.34 4.79 21.25
CA GLU A 446 24.69 5.52 22.46
C GLU A 446 26.13 5.23 22.86
N ILE A 447 26.97 6.26 22.89
CA ILE A 447 28.40 6.18 23.19
C ILE A 447 28.67 6.94 24.49
N ARG A 448 29.10 6.21 25.52
CA ARG A 448 29.58 6.80 26.76
C ARG A 448 31.05 7.17 26.60
N LEU A 449 31.37 8.44 26.79
CA LEU A 449 32.73 8.98 26.78
C LEU A 449 33.25 9.04 28.21
N LYS A 450 34.49 8.62 28.44
CA LYS A 450 35.14 8.69 29.76
C LYS A 450 36.52 9.33 29.67
N ALA A 451 36.92 10.01 30.73
CA ALA A 451 38.28 10.50 30.89
C ALA A 451 39.26 9.33 31.08
N LYS A 452 40.54 9.54 30.75
CA LYS A 452 41.59 8.58 31.09
C LYS A 452 41.83 8.50 32.60
N GLU A 453 41.66 9.62 33.29
CA GLU A 453 41.85 9.79 34.73
C GLU A 453 40.66 10.61 35.29
N GLY A 454 40.08 10.16 36.40
CA GLY A 454 38.91 10.78 37.05
C GLY A 454 37.54 10.27 36.59
N ASP A 455 36.47 10.79 37.21
CA ASP A 455 35.08 10.31 37.04
C ASP A 455 34.27 11.10 36.00
N LEU A 456 34.91 11.97 35.22
CA LEU A 456 34.20 12.75 34.21
C LEU A 456 33.71 11.86 33.07
N ALA A 457 32.43 11.98 32.75
CA ALA A 457 31.79 11.26 31.65
C ALA A 457 30.88 12.20 30.84
N ALA A 458 30.70 11.86 29.57
CA ALA A 458 29.72 12.50 28.69
C ALA A 458 29.01 11.43 27.86
N LYS A 459 27.87 11.80 27.26
CA LYS A 459 27.08 10.87 26.44
C LYS A 459 26.90 11.42 25.04
N VAL A 460 27.19 10.61 24.03
CA VAL A 460 26.98 10.97 22.62
C VAL A 460 26.03 9.98 21.99
N ASN A 461 24.93 10.47 21.45
CA ASN A 461 24.03 9.69 20.62
C ASN A 461 24.36 9.95 19.15
N VAL A 462 24.78 8.90 18.44
CA VAL A 462 25.05 8.96 17.00
C VAL A 462 23.89 8.27 16.29
N THR A 463 23.07 9.05 15.58
CA THR A 463 22.04 8.48 14.70
C THR A 463 22.71 8.06 13.41
N THR A 464 22.54 6.81 13.01
CA THR A 464 23.07 6.25 11.76
C THR A 464 21.96 5.77 10.85
N SER A 465 22.27 5.70 9.56
CA SER A 465 21.48 4.98 8.57
C SER A 465 22.39 4.23 7.60
N VAL A 466 21.93 3.13 7.05
CA VAL A 466 22.73 2.29 6.15
C VAL A 466 22.22 2.34 4.73
N THR A 467 23.14 2.40 3.75
CA THR A 467 22.85 2.11 2.34
C THR A 467 23.76 0.99 1.86
N LEU A 468 23.21 0.09 1.04
CA LEU A 468 24.00 -0.97 0.38
C LEU A 468 24.59 -0.46 -0.93
N ASN A 469 25.58 -1.14 -1.47
CA ASN A 469 26.13 -0.88 -2.82
C ASN A 469 26.31 -2.22 -3.55
N ARG A 470 25.20 -2.96 -3.73
CA ARG A 470 25.22 -4.33 -4.25
C ARG A 470 25.51 -4.35 -5.74
N GLU A 471 26.37 -5.28 -6.14
CA GLU A 471 26.59 -5.65 -7.53
C GLU A 471 25.95 -7.00 -7.79
N LEU A 472 24.78 -6.97 -8.41
CA LEU A 472 23.96 -8.14 -8.61
C LEU A 472 24.12 -8.68 -10.04
N GLN A 473 24.25 -9.99 -10.16
CA GLN A 473 24.35 -10.69 -11.44
C GLN A 473 23.13 -11.58 -11.66
N LEU A 474 22.45 -11.37 -12.79
CA LEU A 474 21.32 -12.18 -13.24
C LEU A 474 21.79 -13.49 -13.88
N VAL A 475 21.29 -14.59 -13.34
CA VAL A 475 21.29 -15.92 -13.94
C VAL A 475 19.84 -16.24 -14.30
N ALA A 476 19.51 -16.06 -15.58
CA ALA A 476 18.16 -16.28 -16.08
C ALA A 476 17.87 -17.78 -16.21
N GLY A 477 16.83 -18.27 -15.53
CA GLY A 477 16.22 -19.56 -15.84
C GLY A 477 15.24 -19.48 -17.02
N ASP A 478 14.77 -20.66 -17.44
CA ASP A 478 13.84 -20.81 -18.56
C ASP A 478 12.37 -20.69 -18.13
N PHE A 479 11.54 -20.25 -19.08
CA PHE A 479 10.08 -20.28 -18.92
C PHE A 479 9.55 -21.70 -19.12
N VAL A 480 8.77 -22.15 -18.16
CA VAL A 480 8.08 -23.44 -18.17
C VAL A 480 6.59 -23.18 -17.99
N GLU A 481 5.76 -23.92 -18.72
CA GLU A 481 4.32 -23.93 -18.47
C GLU A 481 4.02 -24.76 -17.22
N ARG A 482 3.22 -24.21 -16.32
CA ARG A 482 2.89 -24.83 -15.05
C ARG A 482 1.39 -24.71 -14.81
N GLN A 483 0.75 -25.84 -14.50
CA GLN A 483 -0.63 -25.84 -14.02
C GLN A 483 -0.68 -25.32 -12.58
N LEU A 484 -1.66 -24.46 -12.29
CA LEU A 484 -1.93 -24.00 -10.95
C LEU A 484 -2.63 -25.10 -10.15
N HIS A 485 -2.04 -25.50 -9.02
CA HIS A 485 -2.64 -26.47 -8.11
C HIS A 485 -3.55 -25.75 -7.11
N ALA A 486 -4.71 -26.34 -6.81
CA ALA A 486 -5.54 -25.89 -5.70
C ALA A 486 -4.70 -25.83 -4.41
N ASP A 487 -4.98 -24.84 -3.56
CA ASP A 487 -4.37 -24.65 -2.24
C ASP A 487 -2.86 -24.30 -2.21
N SER A 488 -2.23 -24.04 -3.37
CA SER A 488 -0.87 -23.51 -3.38
C SER A 488 -0.83 -21.99 -3.15
N HIS A 489 0.18 -21.51 -2.42
CA HIS A 489 0.38 -20.06 -2.23
C HIS A 489 0.58 -19.32 -3.57
N LEU A 490 1.21 -19.97 -4.55
CA LEU A 490 1.34 -19.42 -5.90
C LEU A 490 -0.03 -19.21 -6.58
N THR A 491 -0.95 -20.16 -6.45
CA THR A 491 -2.31 -20.05 -6.99
C THR A 491 -3.07 -18.90 -6.35
N TYR A 492 -2.96 -18.75 -5.02
CA TYR A 492 -3.51 -17.61 -4.29
C TYR A 492 -2.95 -16.28 -4.79
N LEU A 493 -1.62 -16.16 -4.94
CA LEU A 493 -0.99 -14.94 -5.48
C LEU A 493 -1.41 -14.66 -6.92
N CYS A 494 -1.54 -15.69 -7.76
CA CYS A 494 -2.06 -15.54 -9.13
C CYS A 494 -3.50 -15.03 -9.13
N GLN A 495 -4.37 -15.54 -8.24
CA GLN A 495 -5.75 -15.05 -8.09
C GLN A 495 -5.79 -13.58 -7.68
N CYS A 496 -4.95 -13.19 -6.72
CA CYS A 496 -4.79 -11.81 -6.26
C CYS A 496 -4.38 -10.87 -7.41
N ALA A 497 -3.36 -11.28 -8.17
CA ALA A 497 -2.70 -10.47 -9.20
C ALA A 497 -3.39 -10.48 -10.58
N SER A 498 -4.34 -11.40 -10.83
CA SER A 498 -5.02 -11.51 -12.13
C SER A 498 -6.02 -10.38 -12.32
N LEU A 499 -6.00 -9.72 -13.48
CA LEU A 499 -7.03 -8.73 -13.83
C LEU A 499 -8.32 -9.42 -14.32
N ASN A 500 -8.21 -10.60 -14.95
CA ASN A 500 -9.36 -11.41 -15.35
C ASN A 500 -9.51 -12.64 -14.43
N ARG A 501 -9.94 -12.39 -13.19
CA ARG A 501 -10.09 -13.42 -12.15
C ARG A 501 -11.17 -14.45 -12.48
N GLY A 502 -12.19 -14.07 -13.24
CA GLY A 502 -13.28 -14.96 -13.65
C GLY A 502 -12.83 -16.10 -14.55
N SER A 503 -11.67 -15.97 -15.21
CA SER A 503 -11.06 -17.03 -16.03
C SER A 503 -10.16 -17.98 -15.24
N LEU A 504 -10.00 -17.79 -13.93
CA LEU A 504 -9.26 -18.73 -13.10
C LEU A 504 -10.09 -20.00 -12.87
N THR A 505 -9.50 -21.14 -13.25
CA THR A 505 -10.08 -22.48 -13.10
C THR A 505 -9.06 -23.40 -12.42
N PRO A 506 -9.47 -24.55 -11.86
CA PRO A 506 -8.54 -25.53 -11.30
C PRO A 506 -7.52 -26.09 -12.33
N THR A 507 -7.78 -25.89 -13.62
CA THR A 507 -6.91 -26.31 -14.73
C THR A 507 -6.14 -25.16 -15.38
N SER A 508 -6.22 -23.94 -14.82
CA SER A 508 -5.52 -22.79 -15.39
C SER A 508 -4.00 -23.02 -15.38
N THR A 509 -3.37 -22.74 -16.51
CA THR A 509 -1.91 -22.77 -16.66
C THR A 509 -1.32 -21.36 -16.66
N VAL A 510 -0.08 -21.27 -16.19
CA VAL A 510 0.74 -20.06 -16.21
C VAL A 510 2.10 -20.37 -16.82
N HIS A 511 2.70 -19.41 -17.50
CA HIS A 511 4.10 -19.48 -17.91
C HIS A 511 4.97 -18.82 -16.85
N MET A 512 5.88 -19.59 -16.26
CA MET A 512 6.72 -19.11 -15.16
C MET A 512 8.19 -19.39 -15.43
N ALA A 513 9.04 -18.41 -15.15
CA ALA A 513 10.48 -18.59 -15.07
C ALA A 513 10.98 -18.26 -13.66
N THR A 514 12.00 -18.98 -13.20
CA THR A 514 12.68 -18.72 -11.92
C THR A 514 14.13 -18.32 -12.20
N HIS A 515 14.48 -17.08 -11.90
CA HIS A 515 15.82 -16.53 -12.06
C HIS A 515 16.54 -16.43 -10.72
N SER A 516 17.87 -16.47 -10.76
CA SER A 516 18.71 -16.16 -9.60
C SER A 516 19.42 -14.82 -9.82
N VAL A 517 19.39 -13.95 -8.82
CA VAL A 517 20.09 -12.67 -8.81
C VAL A 517 21.08 -12.71 -7.65
N LEU A 518 22.37 -12.78 -7.96
CA LEU A 518 23.44 -13.06 -7.01
C LEU A 518 24.31 -11.82 -6.78
N ASP A 519 24.55 -11.45 -5.54
CA ASP A 519 25.57 -10.47 -5.21
C ASP A 519 26.96 -11.08 -5.41
N THR A 520 27.75 -10.47 -6.29
CA THR A 520 29.08 -10.97 -6.66
C THR A 520 30.11 -10.84 -5.54
N ARG A 521 29.84 -10.03 -4.50
CA ARG A 521 30.78 -9.74 -3.41
C ARG A 521 30.56 -10.64 -2.20
N ASP A 522 29.32 -10.81 -1.76
CA ASP A 522 29.00 -11.57 -0.54
C ASP A 522 28.21 -12.87 -0.79
N GLY A 523 27.79 -13.14 -2.03
CA GLY A 523 27.04 -14.33 -2.40
C GLY A 523 25.56 -14.29 -2.02
N THR A 524 25.04 -13.17 -1.53
CA THR A 524 23.61 -13.00 -1.24
C THR A 524 22.79 -13.32 -2.48
N LYS A 525 21.83 -14.24 -2.34
CA LYS A 525 20.96 -14.68 -3.43
C LYS A 525 19.55 -14.16 -3.24
N TYR A 526 19.01 -13.58 -4.31
CA TYR A 526 17.58 -13.35 -4.49
C TYR A 526 17.06 -14.29 -5.57
N THR A 527 15.90 -14.90 -5.34
CA THR A 527 15.18 -15.67 -6.36
C THR A 527 14.07 -14.77 -6.92
N VAL A 528 14.05 -14.58 -8.24
CA VAL A 528 13.02 -13.79 -8.93
C VAL A 528 12.17 -14.73 -9.76
N GLN A 529 10.87 -14.82 -9.48
CA GLN A 529 9.93 -15.55 -10.33
C GLN A 529 9.13 -14.56 -11.17
N VAL A 530 9.08 -14.79 -12.48
CA VAL A 530 8.24 -14.02 -13.40
C VAL A 530 7.14 -14.96 -13.89
N VAL A 531 5.89 -14.58 -13.65
CA VAL A 531 4.69 -15.38 -13.93
C VAL A 531 3.79 -14.61 -14.88
N HIS A 532 3.38 -15.25 -15.97
CA HIS A 532 2.49 -14.67 -16.98
C HIS A 532 1.34 -15.61 -17.32
N SER A 533 0.18 -15.04 -17.61
CA SER A 533 -0.94 -15.74 -18.24
C SER A 533 -1.79 -14.76 -19.03
N ALA A 534 -1.85 -14.95 -20.35
CA ALA A 534 -2.67 -14.10 -21.20
C ALA A 534 -4.18 -14.23 -20.91
N PRO A 535 -4.76 -15.43 -20.72
CA PRO A 535 -6.18 -15.58 -20.35
C PRO A 535 -6.56 -14.88 -19.05
N LEU A 536 -5.67 -14.93 -18.05
CA LEU A 536 -5.89 -14.29 -16.73
C LEU A 536 -5.56 -12.79 -16.73
N LEU A 537 -5.03 -12.25 -17.82
CA LEU A 537 -4.43 -10.91 -17.89
C LEU A 537 -3.39 -10.71 -16.77
N LEU A 538 -2.61 -11.75 -16.48
CA LEU A 538 -1.67 -11.81 -15.38
C LEU A 538 -0.25 -11.55 -15.89
N SER A 539 0.43 -10.61 -15.24
CA SER A 539 1.88 -10.52 -15.24
C SER A 539 2.32 -10.13 -13.83
N MET A 540 3.15 -10.97 -13.22
CA MET A 540 3.54 -10.87 -11.82
C MET A 540 5.02 -11.22 -11.66
N ILE A 541 5.69 -10.49 -10.78
CA ILE A 541 7.10 -10.65 -10.43
C ILE A 541 7.15 -10.87 -8.92
N LEU A 542 7.70 -12.00 -8.49
CA LEU A 542 7.88 -12.34 -7.08
C LEU A 542 9.37 -12.31 -6.76
N VAL A 543 9.76 -11.58 -5.72
CA VAL A 543 11.15 -11.47 -5.29
C VAL A 543 11.29 -12.10 -3.91
N TYR A 544 11.99 -13.23 -3.88
CA TYR A 544 12.27 -13.99 -2.69
C TYR A 544 13.69 -13.73 -2.21
N GLY A 545 13.85 -13.58 -0.90
CA GLY A 545 15.15 -13.50 -0.25
C GLY A 545 15.71 -14.87 0.13
N ARG A 546 16.49 -14.87 1.21
CA ARG A 546 17.00 -16.08 1.87
C ARG A 546 15.85 -16.99 2.29
N GLU A 547 16.08 -18.31 2.26
CA GLU A 547 15.10 -19.32 2.73
C GLU A 547 13.73 -19.25 2.02
N GLN A 548 13.67 -18.74 0.79
CA GLN A 548 12.43 -18.57 0.01
C GLN A 548 11.37 -17.69 0.69
N ARG A 549 11.80 -16.75 1.53
CA ARG A 549 10.93 -15.75 2.15
C ARG A 549 10.52 -14.71 1.10
N LEU A 550 9.22 -14.50 0.90
CA LEU A 550 8.71 -13.52 -0.06
C LEU A 550 8.90 -12.10 0.49
N LEU A 551 9.69 -11.27 -0.19
CA LEU A 551 10.02 -9.92 0.26
C LEU A 551 9.21 -8.85 -0.46
N ALA A 552 9.04 -9.00 -1.77
CA ALA A 552 8.29 -8.07 -2.61
C ALA A 552 7.57 -8.80 -3.74
N MET A 553 6.43 -8.25 -4.15
CA MET A 553 5.67 -8.66 -5.33
C MET A 553 5.42 -7.44 -6.19
N ALA A 554 5.52 -7.58 -7.51
CA ALA A 554 4.97 -6.62 -8.43
C ALA A 554 3.95 -7.30 -9.33
N HIS A 555 2.80 -6.69 -9.57
CA HIS A 555 1.81 -7.23 -10.50
C HIS A 555 1.10 -6.13 -11.27
N LEU A 556 0.54 -6.51 -12.43
CA LEU A 556 -0.28 -5.60 -13.23
C LEU A 556 -1.49 -5.11 -12.43
N ILE A 557 -1.78 -3.82 -12.61
CA ILE A 557 -2.99 -3.15 -12.13
C ILE A 557 -3.70 -2.49 -13.31
N GLY A 558 -5.04 -2.47 -13.23
CA GLY A 558 -5.90 -1.95 -14.29
C GLY A 558 -6.64 -0.68 -13.90
N ALA A 559 -7.62 -0.34 -14.74
CA ALA A 559 -8.52 0.79 -14.52
C ALA A 559 -9.40 0.63 -13.27
N ASP A 560 -9.54 -0.58 -12.75
CA ASP A 560 -10.18 -0.85 -11.44
C ASP A 560 -9.47 -0.12 -10.29
N SER A 561 -8.13 -0.07 -10.31
CA SER A 561 -7.30 0.47 -9.24
C SER A 561 -6.84 1.90 -9.48
N LEU A 562 -6.68 2.32 -10.74
CA LEU A 562 -6.19 3.66 -11.08
C LEU A 562 -7.26 4.52 -11.78
N PRO A 563 -7.36 5.81 -11.43
CA PRO A 563 -8.22 6.74 -12.14
C PRO A 563 -7.63 7.11 -13.52
N SER A 564 -8.43 7.79 -14.34
CA SER A 564 -7.95 8.54 -15.51
C SER A 564 -7.39 9.91 -15.11
N ARG A 565 -6.58 10.52 -15.98
CA ARG A 565 -6.03 11.87 -15.78
C ARG A 565 -7.12 12.91 -15.60
N GLU A 566 -8.25 12.75 -16.30
CA GLU A 566 -9.38 13.68 -16.28
C GLU A 566 -10.13 13.67 -14.95
N GLN A 567 -10.06 12.58 -14.17
CA GLN A 567 -10.66 12.50 -12.83
C GLN A 567 -9.82 13.20 -11.75
N LEU A 568 -8.62 13.68 -12.09
CA LEU A 568 -7.66 14.22 -11.13
C LEU A 568 -7.49 15.73 -11.27
N ASP A 569 -7.01 16.35 -10.19
CA ASP A 569 -6.60 17.76 -10.20
C ASP A 569 -5.40 17.97 -11.15
N ASN A 570 -5.48 19.00 -12.01
CA ASN A 570 -4.46 19.27 -13.02
C ASN A 570 -3.06 19.52 -12.42
N ASN A 571 -3.01 20.05 -11.19
CA ASN A 571 -1.77 20.49 -10.55
C ASN A 571 -0.99 19.37 -9.84
N LEU A 572 -1.57 18.18 -9.69
CA LEU A 572 -0.96 17.08 -8.95
C LEU A 572 -0.28 16.09 -9.91
N GLN A 573 0.96 16.39 -10.32
CA GLN A 573 1.72 15.59 -11.29
C GLN A 573 2.18 14.22 -10.75
N PHE A 574 2.15 14.02 -9.43
CA PHE A 574 2.61 12.77 -8.78
C PHE A 574 1.50 11.74 -8.56
N LEU A 575 0.25 12.04 -8.98
CA LEU A 575 -0.85 11.08 -8.87
C LEU A 575 -0.80 10.07 -10.02
N PRO A 576 -0.67 8.76 -9.74
CA PRO A 576 -0.69 7.74 -10.77
C PRO A 576 -2.07 7.67 -11.42
N HIS A 577 -2.08 7.49 -12.74
CA HIS A 577 -3.31 7.37 -13.53
C HIS A 577 -3.09 6.43 -14.72
N LEU A 578 -4.17 5.86 -15.23
CA LEU A 578 -4.20 5.02 -16.42
C LEU A 578 -5.28 5.56 -17.37
N SER A 579 -4.84 6.18 -18.47
CA SER A 579 -5.69 6.99 -19.36
C SER A 579 -5.73 6.51 -20.80
N ASN A 580 -4.78 5.67 -21.20
CA ASN A 580 -4.75 5.14 -22.55
C ASN A 580 -4.70 3.61 -22.57
N ALA A 581 -5.35 3.00 -23.56
CA ALA A 581 -5.45 1.54 -23.68
C ALA A 581 -4.11 0.85 -23.97
N ASP A 582 -3.10 1.59 -24.42
CA ASP A 582 -1.73 1.13 -24.65
C ASP A 582 -0.80 1.35 -23.45
N GLU A 583 -1.30 1.90 -22.34
CA GLU A 583 -0.56 2.01 -21.09
C GLU A 583 -0.70 0.73 -20.27
N ARG A 584 0.39 0.32 -19.60
CA ARG A 584 0.38 -0.77 -18.62
C ARG A 584 1.04 -0.27 -17.35
N ALA A 585 0.55 -0.71 -16.19
CA ALA A 585 1.07 -0.30 -14.90
C ALA A 585 1.26 -1.51 -13.98
N PHE A 586 2.40 -1.53 -13.29
CA PHE A 586 2.66 -2.44 -12.18
C PHE A 586 2.52 -1.67 -10.87
N VAL A 587 1.89 -2.27 -9.87
CA VAL A 587 2.12 -1.91 -8.46
C VAL A 587 3.20 -2.83 -7.90
N ILE A 588 4.12 -2.26 -7.13
CA ILE A 588 5.11 -2.98 -6.32
C ILE A 588 4.64 -2.91 -4.88
N VAL A 589 4.52 -4.07 -4.24
CA VAL A 589 3.96 -4.25 -2.90
C VAL A 589 4.94 -5.05 -2.06
N ASN A 590 5.10 -4.66 -0.79
CA ASN A 590 5.86 -5.40 0.21
C ASN A 590 5.03 -5.53 1.50
N LYS A 591 5.66 -5.97 2.60
CA LYS A 591 4.99 -6.13 3.90
C LYS A 591 4.33 -4.85 4.42
N ASP A 592 4.91 -3.69 4.12
CA ASP A 592 4.49 -2.39 4.65
C ASP A 592 3.42 -1.70 3.79
N GLY A 593 3.12 -2.21 2.60
CA GLY A 593 2.13 -1.63 1.72
C GLY A 593 2.58 -1.52 0.26
N ASP A 594 1.96 -0.58 -0.46
CA ASP A 594 2.38 -0.23 -1.82
C ASP A 594 3.68 0.61 -1.77
N TYR A 595 4.73 0.09 -2.39
CA TYR A 595 6.03 0.71 -2.48
C TYR A 595 6.11 1.73 -3.63
N ALA A 596 5.71 1.31 -4.83
CA ALA A 596 5.77 2.11 -6.05
C ALA A 596 4.74 1.68 -7.09
N ILE A 597 4.42 2.57 -8.02
CA ILE A 597 3.72 2.23 -9.26
C ILE A 597 4.62 2.56 -10.43
N ILE A 598 4.82 1.62 -11.36
CA ILE A 598 5.61 1.84 -12.57
C ILE A 598 4.69 1.67 -13.76
N LYS A 599 4.45 2.76 -14.48
CA LYS A 599 3.61 2.83 -15.68
C LYS A 599 4.49 2.94 -16.91
N GLY A 600 4.17 2.18 -17.96
CA GLY A 600 4.85 2.20 -19.25
C GLY A 600 3.89 2.45 -20.42
N ARG A 601 4.38 3.14 -21.45
CA ARG A 601 3.71 3.34 -22.74
C ARG A 601 4.72 3.33 -23.88
N TRP A 602 4.43 2.66 -24.98
CA TRP A 602 5.30 2.71 -26.16
C TRP A 602 5.02 3.94 -27.04
N THR A 603 6.07 4.55 -27.61
CA THR A 603 5.93 5.69 -28.53
C THR A 603 6.94 5.62 -29.67
N GLY A 604 6.64 6.30 -30.77
CA GLY A 604 7.58 6.49 -31.90
C GLY A 604 7.80 5.26 -32.79
N PHE A 605 7.06 4.17 -32.60
CA PHE A 605 7.14 3.00 -33.49
C PHE A 605 6.56 3.33 -34.86
N SER A 606 7.29 2.98 -35.92
CA SER A 606 6.79 3.03 -37.29
C SER A 606 7.36 1.87 -38.11
N ARG A 607 6.50 1.18 -38.88
CA ARG A 607 6.95 0.10 -39.75
C ARG A 607 7.69 0.68 -40.97
N LYS A 608 8.68 -0.06 -41.47
CA LYS A 608 9.33 0.24 -42.75
C LYS A 608 8.26 0.29 -43.85
N GLN A 609 8.22 1.38 -44.61
CA GLN A 609 7.30 1.52 -45.74
C GLN A 609 8.02 1.08 -47.02
N SER A 610 7.46 0.09 -47.71
CA SER A 610 7.97 -0.38 -49.00
C SER A 610 7.94 0.75 -50.03
N ALA A 611 8.96 0.80 -50.88
CA ALA A 611 9.03 1.76 -51.98
C ALA A 611 7.89 1.50 -52.98
N THR A 612 7.09 2.53 -53.28
CA THR A 612 6.30 2.58 -54.52
C THR A 612 7.21 2.96 -55.69
N LYS A 613 6.85 2.55 -56.91
CA LYS A 613 7.68 2.74 -58.13
C LYS A 613 8.06 4.22 -58.27
N GLY A 614 9.36 4.54 -58.13
CA GLY A 614 9.90 5.90 -58.21
C GLY A 614 10.18 6.61 -56.88
N GLN A 615 9.88 6.02 -55.71
CA GLN A 615 10.20 6.59 -54.39
C GLN A 615 11.14 5.69 -53.58
N LYS A 616 11.99 6.28 -52.73
CA LYS A 616 12.86 5.53 -51.79
C LYS A 616 12.03 4.98 -50.63
N ALA A 617 12.33 3.76 -50.19
CA ALA A 617 11.71 3.17 -49.00
C ALA A 617 12.00 4.01 -47.75
N LYS A 618 10.98 4.27 -46.92
CA LYS A 618 11.18 4.96 -45.64
C LYS A 618 11.63 3.94 -44.59
N PRO A 619 12.74 4.18 -43.87
CA PRO A 619 13.18 3.30 -42.79
C PRO A 619 12.12 3.29 -41.68
N GLY A 620 11.92 2.13 -41.04
CA GLY A 620 11.09 2.05 -39.85
C GLY A 620 11.80 2.63 -38.62
N ASN A 621 11.04 2.92 -37.57
CA ASN A 621 11.55 3.32 -36.27
C ASN A 621 11.09 2.29 -35.21
N ALA A 622 12.03 1.74 -34.44
CA ALA A 622 11.73 0.81 -33.36
C ALA A 622 10.87 1.45 -32.26
N GLY A 623 10.92 2.77 -32.10
CA GLY A 623 10.30 3.47 -30.99
C GLY A 623 11.01 3.21 -29.67
N ARG A 624 10.38 3.65 -28.58
CA ARG A 624 10.89 3.56 -27.22
C ARG A 624 9.76 3.45 -26.21
N LEU A 625 10.09 2.95 -25.04
CA LEU A 625 9.20 2.89 -23.89
C LEU A 625 9.34 4.16 -23.05
N LEU A 626 8.24 4.89 -22.86
CA LEU A 626 8.12 5.95 -21.86
C LEU A 626 7.69 5.34 -20.53
N ILE A 627 8.33 5.76 -19.44
CA ILE A 627 8.06 5.25 -18.10
C ILE A 627 7.82 6.41 -17.14
N ASP A 628 6.74 6.30 -16.37
CA ASP A 628 6.48 7.09 -15.17
C ASP A 628 6.58 6.15 -13.95
N ALA A 629 7.57 6.37 -13.09
CA ALA A 629 7.74 5.61 -11.85
C ALA A 629 7.38 6.46 -10.64
N PHE A 630 6.23 6.17 -10.04
CA PHE A 630 5.67 6.85 -8.88
C PHE A 630 6.19 6.18 -7.61
N ASN A 631 7.01 6.91 -6.84
CA ASN A 631 7.41 6.51 -5.49
C ASN A 631 6.31 6.93 -4.51
N LEU A 632 5.58 5.96 -3.98
CA LEU A 632 4.42 6.23 -3.13
C LEU A 632 4.80 6.62 -1.70
N LEU A 633 6.04 6.35 -1.28
CA LEU A 633 6.56 6.73 0.04
C LEU A 633 7.03 8.20 0.05
N LYS A 634 7.66 8.65 -1.04
CA LYS A 634 8.20 10.00 -1.20
C LYS A 634 7.23 10.97 -1.91
N ASN A 635 6.14 10.46 -2.49
CA ASN A 635 5.22 11.22 -3.36
C ASN A 635 5.94 11.91 -4.53
N THR A 636 6.90 11.21 -5.15
CA THR A 636 7.68 11.72 -6.29
C THR A 636 7.46 10.86 -7.51
N VAL A 637 7.59 11.44 -8.71
CA VAL A 637 7.57 10.70 -9.97
C VAL A 637 8.91 10.83 -10.69
N GLN A 638 9.50 9.71 -11.08
CA GLN A 638 10.67 9.65 -11.95
C GLN A 638 10.22 9.32 -13.37
N LYS A 639 10.55 10.17 -14.33
CA LYS A 639 10.27 9.93 -15.75
C LYS A 639 11.53 9.48 -16.46
N LEU A 640 11.42 8.43 -17.28
CA LEU A 640 12.54 7.91 -18.05
C LEU A 640 12.08 7.29 -19.37
N GLU A 641 12.99 7.20 -20.34
CA GLU A 641 12.73 6.64 -21.66
C GLU A 641 13.74 5.53 -21.94
N VAL A 642 13.29 4.38 -22.44
CA VAL A 642 14.15 3.22 -22.75
C VAL A 642 13.85 2.67 -24.15
N PRO A 643 14.82 2.71 -25.10
CA PRO A 643 16.10 3.41 -24.99
C PRO A 643 15.94 4.92 -24.83
N SER A 644 16.95 5.58 -24.25
CA SER A 644 17.02 7.03 -24.15
C SER A 644 17.29 7.68 -25.52
N PRO A 645 17.17 9.03 -25.66
CA PRO A 645 17.37 9.71 -26.94
C PRO A 645 18.74 9.49 -27.60
N ASP A 646 19.77 9.17 -26.82
CA ASP A 646 21.12 8.77 -27.27
C ASP A 646 21.19 7.28 -27.69
N SER A 647 20.06 6.59 -27.79
CA SER A 647 19.92 5.15 -28.06
C SER A 647 20.52 4.24 -26.99
N SER A 648 20.87 4.75 -25.81
CA SER A 648 21.34 3.93 -24.70
C SER A 648 20.19 3.12 -24.09
N THR A 649 20.44 1.84 -23.85
CA THR A 649 19.50 0.94 -23.14
C THR A 649 19.76 0.92 -21.62
N LEU A 650 20.64 1.81 -21.12
CA LEU A 650 20.87 2.01 -19.69
C LEU A 650 19.70 2.78 -19.12
N PHE A 651 19.16 2.31 -18.00
CA PHE A 651 18.21 3.07 -17.22
C PHE A 651 18.55 3.00 -15.74
N VAL A 652 18.18 4.07 -15.04
CA VAL A 652 18.25 4.16 -13.59
C VAL A 652 16.83 4.29 -13.09
N ILE A 653 16.41 3.38 -12.21
CA ILE A 653 15.09 3.40 -11.59
C ILE A 653 15.27 3.33 -10.08
N GLY A 654 14.81 4.36 -9.37
CA GLY A 654 15.11 4.51 -7.95
C GLY A 654 16.62 4.51 -7.69
N ASP A 655 17.08 3.54 -6.91
CA ASP A 655 18.50 3.37 -6.53
C ASP A 655 19.17 2.22 -7.32
N ALA A 656 18.50 1.69 -8.36
CA ALA A 656 19.03 0.64 -9.22
C ALA A 656 19.40 1.15 -10.62
N GLN A 657 20.51 0.63 -11.16
CA GLN A 657 21.01 0.93 -12.48
C GLN A 657 21.29 -0.36 -13.26
N VAL A 658 20.81 -0.43 -14.51
CA VAL A 658 20.88 -1.64 -15.34
C VAL A 658 20.81 -1.31 -16.84
N ARG A 659 21.33 -2.21 -17.68
CA ARG A 659 21.13 -2.18 -19.14
C ARG A 659 20.29 -3.37 -19.57
N LEU A 660 19.30 -3.17 -20.45
CA LEU A 660 18.47 -4.28 -20.98
C LEU A 660 19.30 -5.44 -21.59
N PRO A 661 20.38 -5.20 -22.37
CA PRO A 661 21.26 -6.25 -22.89
C PRO A 661 22.24 -6.82 -21.85
N GLY A 662 22.31 -6.23 -20.65
CA GLY A 662 23.22 -6.63 -19.60
C GLY A 662 22.65 -7.70 -18.68
N LYS A 663 23.52 -8.28 -17.86
CA LYS A 663 23.16 -9.17 -16.73
C LYS A 663 23.47 -8.55 -15.36
N ARG A 664 24.10 -7.37 -15.33
CA ARG A 664 24.55 -6.68 -14.12
C ARG A 664 23.51 -5.65 -13.70
N ILE A 665 23.14 -5.67 -12.43
CA ILE A 665 22.27 -4.69 -11.76
C ILE A 665 23.08 -4.10 -10.61
N GLU A 666 23.33 -2.80 -10.66
CA GLU A 666 23.92 -2.07 -9.53
C GLU A 666 22.79 -1.55 -8.66
N CYS A 667 22.77 -1.86 -7.36
CA CYS A 667 21.68 -1.50 -6.46
C CYS A 667 22.20 -0.82 -5.19
N ARG A 668 21.82 0.44 -4.98
CA ARG A 668 22.28 1.29 -3.88
C ARG A 668 21.25 1.50 -2.78
N SER A 669 20.56 0.45 -2.37
CA SER A 669 19.44 0.54 -1.43
C SER A 669 19.42 -0.63 -0.46
N THR A 670 18.87 -0.41 0.73
CA THR A 670 18.51 -1.49 1.65
C THR A 670 17.25 -2.22 1.21
N ASN A 671 16.40 -1.60 0.39
CA ASN A 671 15.17 -2.18 -0.17
C ASN A 671 15.49 -2.92 -1.47
N THR A 672 16.45 -3.84 -1.42
CA THR A 672 17.01 -4.50 -2.61
C THR A 672 15.93 -5.26 -3.38
N ALA A 673 15.00 -5.90 -2.68
CA ALA A 673 13.96 -6.71 -3.32
C ALA A 673 13.01 -5.85 -4.17
N GLU A 674 12.62 -4.68 -3.67
CA GLU A 674 11.77 -3.72 -4.35
C GLU A 674 12.49 -3.05 -5.53
N GLN A 675 13.79 -2.82 -5.40
CA GLN A 675 14.63 -2.32 -6.51
C GLN A 675 14.79 -3.37 -7.61
N ILE A 676 15.00 -4.65 -7.26
CA ILE A 676 14.98 -5.76 -8.22
C ILE A 676 13.61 -5.83 -8.91
N ALA A 677 12.51 -5.77 -8.14
CA ALA A 677 11.17 -5.76 -8.69
C ALA A 677 10.96 -4.58 -9.66
N SER A 678 11.47 -3.39 -9.33
CA SER A 678 11.41 -2.20 -10.19
C SER A 678 12.14 -2.39 -11.52
N VAL A 679 13.33 -2.99 -11.49
CA VAL A 679 14.10 -3.35 -12.70
C VAL A 679 13.33 -4.34 -13.58
N PHE A 680 12.77 -5.38 -12.98
CA PHE A 680 11.96 -6.37 -13.70
C PHE A 680 10.64 -5.77 -14.22
N CYS A 681 10.01 -4.84 -13.51
CA CYS A 681 8.82 -4.12 -13.97
C CYS A 681 9.11 -3.32 -15.24
N VAL A 682 10.16 -2.48 -15.24
CA VAL A 682 10.58 -1.71 -16.42
C VAL A 682 10.86 -2.63 -17.61
N SER A 683 11.57 -3.73 -17.35
CA SER A 683 11.94 -4.70 -18.37
C SER A 683 10.74 -5.49 -18.89
N THR A 684 9.78 -5.81 -18.03
CA THR A 684 8.52 -6.47 -18.40
C THR A 684 7.61 -5.52 -19.17
N LEU A 685 7.49 -4.25 -18.77
CA LEU A 685 6.77 -3.23 -19.52
C LEU A 685 7.38 -3.02 -20.92
N PHE A 686 8.70 -3.12 -21.05
CA PHE A 686 9.37 -3.11 -22.35
C PHE A 686 8.90 -4.27 -23.22
N VAL A 687 8.66 -5.45 -22.65
CA VAL A 687 8.11 -6.59 -23.39
C VAL A 687 6.62 -6.40 -23.69
N LEU A 688 5.81 -5.99 -22.71
CA LEU A 688 4.35 -5.93 -22.83
C LEU A 688 3.85 -4.79 -23.73
N CYS A 689 4.53 -3.64 -23.71
CA CYS A 689 4.11 -2.45 -24.48
C CYS A 689 4.72 -2.44 -25.89
N ASN A 690 5.78 -3.20 -26.15
CA ASN A 690 6.48 -3.18 -27.44
C ASN A 690 5.59 -3.77 -28.55
N PRO A 691 5.29 -2.99 -29.61
CA PRO A 691 4.40 -3.39 -30.70
C PRO A 691 5.06 -4.31 -31.74
N ASP A 692 6.36 -4.61 -31.62
CA ASP A 692 7.10 -5.38 -32.61
C ASP A 692 6.73 -6.88 -32.63
N LYS A 693 6.89 -7.52 -33.80
CA LYS A 693 6.36 -8.86 -34.10
C LYS A 693 7.38 -10.00 -34.01
N VAL A 694 8.63 -9.79 -33.57
CA VAL A 694 9.69 -10.81 -33.70
C VAL A 694 9.38 -12.06 -32.86
N ARG A 695 8.80 -13.07 -33.53
CA ARG A 695 8.42 -14.38 -32.96
C ARG A 695 9.55 -15.42 -33.08
N SER A 696 10.60 -15.14 -33.86
CA SER A 696 11.67 -16.10 -34.20
C SER A 696 12.93 -15.40 -34.72
N ARG A 697 14.10 -16.07 -34.61
CA ARG A 697 15.39 -15.65 -35.20
C ARG A 697 15.33 -15.41 -36.72
N ASN A 698 14.35 -15.98 -37.41
CA ASN A 698 14.21 -15.91 -38.87
C ASN A 698 13.23 -14.81 -39.33
N ASP A 699 12.70 -13.99 -38.43
CA ASP A 699 11.78 -12.90 -38.77
C ASP A 699 12.56 -11.67 -39.30
N ASN A 700 12.72 -11.60 -40.61
CA ASN A 700 13.46 -10.55 -41.32
C ASN A 700 12.63 -9.25 -41.51
N THR A 701 11.45 -9.13 -40.90
CA THR A 701 10.67 -7.88 -40.88
C THR A 701 11.13 -6.88 -39.81
N SER A 702 12.22 -7.19 -39.09
CA SER A 702 12.71 -6.51 -37.89
C SER A 702 12.99 -5.01 -38.10
N VAL A 703 12.06 -4.19 -37.60
CA VAL A 703 12.31 -2.79 -37.29
C VAL A 703 12.72 -2.64 -35.82
N GLY A 704 12.38 -3.59 -34.95
CA GLY A 704 12.58 -3.46 -33.52
C GLY A 704 13.99 -3.73 -33.04
N HIS A 705 14.20 -3.30 -31.80
CA HIS A 705 15.35 -3.63 -30.98
C HIS A 705 15.64 -5.13 -31.04
N GLN A 706 16.92 -5.54 -31.02
CA GLN A 706 17.33 -6.96 -30.95
C GLN A 706 17.02 -7.60 -29.57
N ALA A 707 15.85 -7.29 -29.00
CA ALA A 707 15.40 -7.67 -27.67
C ALA A 707 15.29 -9.19 -27.49
N HIS A 708 15.16 -9.97 -28.57
CA HIS A 708 15.25 -11.43 -28.52
C HIS A 708 16.66 -11.94 -28.14
N LYS A 709 17.68 -11.07 -28.11
CA LYS A 709 19.04 -11.39 -27.66
C LYS A 709 19.38 -10.80 -26.29
N TRP A 710 18.52 -9.97 -25.73
CA TRP A 710 18.81 -9.23 -24.51
C TRP A 710 18.42 -10.09 -23.28
N PRO A 711 19.36 -10.40 -22.37
CA PRO A 711 19.10 -11.29 -21.24
C PRO A 711 17.92 -10.86 -20.38
N LEU A 712 17.76 -9.56 -20.12
CA LEU A 712 16.74 -9.07 -19.20
C LEU A 712 15.33 -9.10 -19.83
N THR A 713 15.20 -8.83 -21.13
CA THR A 713 13.91 -8.97 -21.84
C THR A 713 13.52 -10.44 -22.00
N LEU A 714 14.48 -11.33 -22.25
CA LEU A 714 14.25 -12.79 -22.28
C LEU A 714 13.81 -13.30 -20.89
N ALA A 715 14.46 -12.84 -19.82
CA ALA A 715 14.05 -13.14 -18.44
C ALA A 715 12.62 -12.64 -18.15
N CYS A 716 12.19 -11.54 -18.78
CA CYS A 716 10.82 -11.03 -18.65
C CYS A 716 9.81 -11.69 -19.60
N GLY A 717 10.19 -12.71 -20.37
CA GLY A 717 9.29 -13.49 -21.21
C GLY A 717 9.16 -13.02 -22.65
N TYR A 718 10.09 -12.21 -23.17
CA TYR A 718 10.08 -11.81 -24.57
C TYR A 718 9.96 -13.04 -25.50
N GLY A 719 8.99 -13.00 -26.42
CA GLY A 719 8.68 -14.10 -27.33
C GLY A 719 7.77 -15.20 -26.76
N ARG A 720 7.23 -15.05 -25.55
CA ARG A 720 6.22 -15.95 -24.95
C ARG A 720 4.79 -15.41 -25.13
N GLN A 721 3.79 -16.21 -24.77
CA GLN A 721 2.40 -15.78 -24.76
C GLN A 721 2.13 -14.92 -23.51
N LEU A 722 2.02 -13.60 -23.72
CA LEU A 722 1.92 -12.59 -22.67
C LEU A 722 0.66 -11.73 -22.85
N PRO A 723 0.14 -11.09 -21.79
CA PRO A 723 -0.93 -10.08 -21.88
C PRO A 723 -0.41 -8.75 -22.46
N SER A 724 0.32 -8.81 -23.57
CA SER A 724 0.86 -7.66 -24.29
C SER A 724 -0.24 -6.81 -24.92
N ASN A 725 0.02 -5.53 -25.18
CA ASN A 725 -0.91 -4.65 -25.91
C ASN A 725 -1.39 -5.30 -27.21
N ARG A 726 -0.50 -6.04 -27.88
CA ARG A 726 -0.80 -6.77 -29.10
C ARG A 726 -1.81 -7.91 -28.88
N ALA A 727 -1.62 -8.73 -27.85
CA ALA A 727 -2.51 -9.85 -27.55
C ALA A 727 -3.95 -9.37 -27.25
N LEU A 728 -4.09 -8.12 -26.83
CA LEU A 728 -5.36 -7.51 -26.42
C LEU A 728 -6.07 -6.78 -27.57
N VAL A 729 -5.34 -6.40 -28.62
CA VAL A 729 -5.89 -5.75 -29.83
C VAL A 729 -6.17 -6.76 -30.95
N GLY A 730 -5.40 -7.86 -31.03
CA GLY A 730 -5.55 -8.87 -32.07
C GLY A 730 -6.46 -10.02 -31.65
N GLY A 731 -7.71 -10.03 -32.10
CA GLY A 731 -8.62 -11.18 -32.00
C GLY A 731 -8.27 -12.37 -32.92
N GLU A 732 -7.00 -12.57 -33.29
CA GLU A 732 -6.61 -13.65 -34.22
C GLU A 732 -5.54 -14.59 -33.62
N GLY A 733 -5.94 -15.85 -33.45
CA GLY A 733 -5.25 -16.94 -34.15
C GLY A 733 -4.18 -17.75 -33.42
N ASP A 734 -4.37 -18.06 -32.14
CA ASP A 734 -3.86 -19.32 -31.58
C ASP A 734 -4.91 -19.86 -30.59
N ALA A 735 -5.34 -21.10 -30.81
CA ALA A 735 -6.57 -21.66 -30.24
C ALA A 735 -6.59 -21.57 -28.69
N GLY A 736 -7.59 -20.86 -28.14
CA GLY A 736 -7.87 -20.82 -26.70
C GLY A 736 -8.61 -19.58 -26.20
N ALA A 737 -8.55 -18.46 -26.93
CA ALA A 737 -9.26 -17.22 -26.57
C ALA A 737 -10.46 -16.96 -27.50
N THR A 738 -11.29 -17.97 -27.72
CA THR A 738 -12.59 -17.78 -28.40
C THR A 738 -13.62 -17.30 -27.38
N GLY A 739 -13.99 -16.02 -27.48
CA GLY A 739 -15.16 -15.45 -26.82
C GLY A 739 -14.91 -14.99 -25.40
N CYS A 740 -14.39 -13.76 -25.22
CA CYS A 740 -14.59 -13.05 -23.97
C CYS A 740 -14.48 -11.55 -24.20
N GLU A 741 -15.40 -10.82 -23.58
CA GLU A 741 -15.51 -9.38 -23.42
C GLU A 741 -14.27 -8.80 -22.70
N ILE A 742 -13.07 -8.99 -23.26
CA ILE A 742 -11.77 -8.64 -22.64
C ILE A 742 -11.39 -7.19 -22.94
N ALA A 743 -11.88 -6.62 -24.05
CA ALA A 743 -11.58 -5.25 -24.45
C ALA A 743 -12.00 -4.19 -23.40
N PRO A 744 -13.19 -4.22 -22.79
CA PRO A 744 -13.61 -3.17 -21.85
C PRO A 744 -12.80 -3.09 -20.55
N LEU A 745 -12.18 -4.20 -20.10
CA LEU A 745 -11.33 -4.24 -18.89
C LEU A 745 -10.00 -3.48 -19.06
N LEU A 746 -9.57 -3.29 -20.31
CA LEU A 746 -8.30 -2.64 -20.67
C LEU A 746 -8.51 -1.33 -21.44
N MET A 747 -9.65 -1.19 -22.13
CA MET A 747 -9.91 -0.05 -22.98
C MET A 747 -10.30 1.17 -22.15
N CYS A 748 -9.49 2.22 -22.29
CA CYS A 748 -9.78 3.59 -21.89
C CYS A 748 -10.87 4.24 -22.78
N GLY A 749 -11.93 3.49 -23.09
CA GLY A 749 -13.04 3.94 -23.91
C GLY A 749 -14.08 4.69 -23.09
N VAL A 750 -14.28 5.96 -23.43
CA VAL A 750 -15.45 6.75 -23.02
C VAL A 750 -16.63 6.23 -23.85
N GLY A 751 -17.38 5.24 -23.35
CA GLY A 751 -18.55 4.70 -24.05
C GLY A 751 -18.76 3.18 -24.03
N CYS A 752 -18.04 2.42 -23.19
CA CYS A 752 -18.37 1.00 -23.03
C CYS A 752 -19.60 0.86 -22.12
N ASP A 753 -20.74 0.45 -22.69
CA ASP A 753 -21.95 0.13 -21.96
C ASP A 753 -21.66 -0.82 -20.78
N GLY A 754 -22.19 -0.48 -19.60
CA GLY A 754 -21.89 -1.12 -18.32
C GLY A 754 -22.20 -2.63 -18.24
N ALA A 755 -22.74 -3.24 -19.30
CA ALA A 755 -22.91 -4.68 -19.44
C ALA A 755 -21.57 -5.43 -19.55
N ALA A 756 -20.59 -4.90 -20.30
CA ALA A 756 -19.36 -5.61 -20.63
C ALA A 756 -18.16 -5.29 -19.71
N CYS A 757 -18.28 -4.29 -18.83
CA CYS A 757 -17.19 -3.84 -17.93
C CYS A 757 -17.15 -4.60 -16.59
N GLY A 758 -17.64 -5.84 -16.55
CA GLY A 758 -18.05 -6.53 -15.34
C GLY A 758 -17.22 -7.74 -14.90
N ALA A 759 -15.97 -7.93 -15.35
CA ALA A 759 -15.12 -8.98 -14.76
C ALA A 759 -14.58 -8.58 -13.37
N CYS A 760 -15.47 -8.13 -12.49
CA CYS A 760 -15.24 -8.21 -11.05
C CYS A 760 -15.32 -9.70 -10.69
N GLY A 761 -14.20 -10.21 -10.18
CA GLY A 761 -13.78 -11.61 -10.16
C GLY A 761 -14.60 -12.62 -9.37
N ALA A 762 -15.91 -12.74 -9.60
CA ALA A 762 -16.71 -13.82 -9.02
C ALA A 762 -18.01 -14.18 -9.75
N CYS A 763 -18.41 -13.48 -10.82
CA CYS A 763 -19.53 -13.89 -11.65
C CYS A 763 -19.07 -14.76 -12.85
N GLY A 764 -18.41 -15.88 -12.54
CA GLY A 764 -18.31 -16.97 -13.51
C GLY A 764 -19.70 -17.61 -13.69
N GLY A 765 -20.38 -17.30 -14.78
CA GLY A 765 -21.61 -18.00 -15.19
C GLY A 765 -22.90 -17.25 -14.88
N CYS A 766 -23.27 -16.34 -15.77
CA CYS A 766 -24.68 -16.06 -16.10
C CYS A 766 -24.83 -16.16 -17.62
N GLY A 767 -24.46 -17.31 -18.18
CA GLY A 767 -24.98 -17.75 -19.47
C GLY A 767 -26.37 -18.30 -19.22
N GLY A 768 -27.41 -17.53 -19.53
CA GLY A 768 -28.79 -17.98 -19.32
C GLY A 768 -29.80 -16.86 -19.14
N CYS A 769 -29.94 -15.98 -20.12
CA CYS A 769 -31.20 -15.27 -20.37
C CYS A 769 -31.48 -15.36 -21.87
N GLY A 770 -31.92 -16.55 -22.28
CA GLY A 770 -32.56 -16.73 -23.57
C GLY A 770 -33.98 -16.17 -23.53
N GLY A 771 -34.40 -15.57 -24.64
CA GLY A 771 -35.81 -15.45 -25.01
C GLY A 771 -36.47 -14.10 -24.74
N CYS A 772 -36.43 -13.22 -25.74
CA CYS A 772 -37.56 -12.44 -26.24
C CYS A 772 -37.21 -12.18 -27.72
N GLY A 773 -37.90 -12.75 -28.72
CA GLY A 773 -39.35 -12.76 -28.88
C GLY A 773 -39.74 -11.47 -29.57
N GLY A 774 -40.03 -11.55 -30.88
CA GLY A 774 -40.01 -10.44 -31.82
C GLY A 774 -41.17 -9.45 -31.75
N CYS A 775 -40.97 -8.34 -32.47
CA CYS A 775 -41.91 -7.44 -33.16
C CYS A 775 -40.99 -6.61 -34.10
N GLY A 776 -41.19 -6.45 -35.41
CA GLY A 776 -42.42 -6.42 -36.17
C GLY A 776 -42.56 -5.03 -36.82
N GLY A 777 -42.03 -4.86 -38.03
CA GLY A 777 -42.47 -3.89 -39.04
C GLY A 777 -41.91 -2.46 -38.98
N CYS A 778 -41.26 -2.03 -40.07
CA CYS A 778 -41.61 -0.86 -40.90
C CYS A 778 -40.55 -0.69 -42.01
N GLY A 779 -40.97 -0.76 -43.28
CA GLY A 779 -40.22 -0.26 -44.45
C GLY A 779 -39.33 -1.25 -45.16
#